data_AF-A0A2T4DUQ3-F1
#
_entry.id   AF-A0A2T4DUQ3-F1
#
_cell.length_a   1.000
_cell.length_b   1.000
_cell.length_c   1.000
_cell.angle_alpha   90.00
_cell.angle_beta   90.00
_cell.angle_gamma   90.00
#
_symmetry.space_group_name_H-M   'P 1'
#
loop_
_entity.id
_entity.type
_entity.pdbx_description
1 polymer ?
#
loop_
_entity_poly.entity_id
_entity_poly.type
_entity_poly.pdbx_seq_one_letter_code
_entity_poly.pdbx_strand_id
1 'polypeptide(L)'
;MRILFILSFLLVNSISAIAQWNFQSFEGIPVRDQDSQQKLFPWAGGLNGVQYSQVDLNNDGLKDIVAFDRSSGRKMCFLRRNNGYEYSLAYEAYLPQQISNFLIMKDYNQDGKNDIFTAGNLGITVFKNTSTGILPTWEKVIDFIPYESLSGNTVNLQVNFNDYPFIADIDGDGDLDIFNFNFSGLESKIIFYKNESIETTGTADINNYRIVNNNWGEVEDCDCGVFAFSGEECNTGLGLSLARAQARHAGGKSILIHDVDEDGSFELITSHEECKELYAFLNSQTTGTSPIYNSFTSSFPSAENPANFNFYPNSMLIDYNLDGTDELIVSPNLEANFGTPVDFVNSNWLYEVNADGYELTTKSFLQEEMIEWGALTSPAFYDYDADGDLDLFIAYTHLNEAENLYSAIAYYENTGNAENPSFQLVTDNFLNIRSIGMANMVMQWLDIDQDGAIDLSLQGTIDNSNRLFFLYNNGGSFNISERQLITDAAIGFGFSVHLADVTGSTSPDLLVGKSSGGLILYENVGSGRNPSFNQVNNQYLGISDDFFRSALNVYVDDLNNDGNKDLIASDLSGRMRIYNDVKNNEGDFDTLQLYNPLSSGFEAFDFGKRNILTTARLFNDDYPSLVMGSISGGVRVFRNIEEFPVSETADEKIFIVYPNPSASGILNITNNQNISVSVTSADGKRILNNIFVSANQPQTIDLSTLASGLYFVGARFSDGSRVVRKVIIK
;
A
#
# COMPACT_ATOMS: atom_id res chain seq x y z
N MET A 1 -26.19 -69.63 -32.42
CA MET A 1 -26.25 -69.12 -31.03
C MET A 1 -24.91 -68.44 -30.74
N ARG A 2 -24.82 -67.13 -31.00
CA ARG A 2 -23.62 -66.31 -30.80
C ARG A 2 -23.98 -65.27 -29.74
N ILE A 3 -23.29 -65.31 -28.60
CA ILE A 3 -23.43 -64.33 -27.53
C ILE A 3 -22.42 -63.21 -27.82
N LEU A 4 -22.94 -62.00 -28.02
CA LEU A 4 -22.18 -60.77 -28.18
C LEU A 4 -21.95 -60.20 -26.78
N PHE A 5 -20.70 -60.08 -26.34
CA PHE A 5 -20.32 -59.30 -25.16
C PHE A 5 -20.06 -57.86 -25.63
N ILE A 6 -20.87 -56.91 -25.16
CA ILE A 6 -20.61 -55.47 -25.30
C ILE A 6 -19.88 -55.04 -24.03
N LEU A 7 -18.61 -54.67 -24.18
CA LEU A 7 -17.83 -54.03 -23.13
C LEU A 7 -17.95 -52.51 -23.35
N SER A 8 -18.72 -51.82 -22.49
CA SER A 8 -18.74 -50.35 -22.46
C SER A 8 -17.50 -49.85 -21.74
N PHE A 9 -16.62 -49.16 -22.48
CA PHE A 9 -15.51 -48.39 -21.96
C PHE A 9 -16.06 -47.07 -21.41
N LEU A 10 -16.10 -46.92 -20.08
CA LEU A 10 -16.31 -45.63 -19.41
C LEU A 10 -14.98 -44.89 -19.41
N LEU A 11 -14.80 -44.00 -20.39
CA LEU A 11 -13.78 -42.95 -20.35
C LEU A 11 -14.23 -41.95 -19.28
N VAL A 12 -13.67 -42.07 -18.08
CA VAL A 12 -13.67 -41.00 -17.09
C VAL A 12 -12.67 -39.98 -17.61
N ASN A 13 -13.16 -38.90 -18.21
CA ASN A 13 -12.35 -37.69 -18.39
C ASN A 13 -12.06 -37.17 -16.99
N SER A 14 -10.84 -37.38 -16.51
CA SER A 14 -10.28 -36.64 -15.39
C SER A 14 -10.18 -35.19 -15.84
N ILE A 15 -11.18 -34.38 -15.52
CA ILE A 15 -11.02 -32.93 -15.53
C ILE A 15 -10.14 -32.67 -14.31
N SER A 16 -8.84 -32.46 -14.51
CA SER A 16 -7.99 -31.88 -13.48
C SER A 16 -8.53 -30.48 -13.25
N ALA A 17 -9.23 -30.27 -12.13
CA ALA A 17 -9.44 -28.94 -11.62
C ALA A 17 -8.06 -28.42 -11.21
N ILE A 18 -7.55 -27.42 -11.92
CA ILE A 18 -6.41 -26.66 -11.44
C ILE A 18 -6.94 -25.87 -10.23
N ALA A 19 -6.45 -26.18 -9.04
CA ALA A 19 -6.76 -25.36 -7.87
C ALA A 19 -6.28 -23.94 -8.16
N GLN A 20 -7.18 -22.96 -8.09
CA GLN A 20 -6.86 -21.55 -8.31
C GLN A 20 -6.44 -20.93 -6.99
N TRP A 21 -5.29 -20.26 -6.94
CA TRP A 21 -4.95 -19.45 -5.77
C TRP A 21 -5.82 -18.22 -5.71
N ASN A 22 -6.16 -17.87 -4.49
CA ASN A 22 -7.31 -17.06 -4.19
C ASN A 22 -6.89 -16.14 -3.05
N PHE A 23 -6.26 -15.02 -3.40
CA PHE A 23 -5.78 -14.04 -2.42
C PHE A 23 -6.82 -12.96 -2.13
N GLN A 24 -7.04 -12.66 -0.86
CA GLN A 24 -7.70 -11.44 -0.37
C GLN A 24 -6.82 -10.76 0.67
N SER A 25 -6.93 -9.43 0.82
CA SER A 25 -6.29 -8.75 1.93
C SER A 25 -6.81 -9.27 3.27
N PHE A 26 -5.94 -9.29 4.26
CA PHE A 26 -6.29 -9.64 5.63
C PHE A 26 -5.59 -8.71 6.60
N GLU A 27 -6.39 -7.99 7.40
CA GLU A 27 -5.90 -6.92 8.27
C GLU A 27 -6.10 -7.27 9.76
N GLY A 28 -6.68 -8.44 10.05
CA GLY A 28 -7.19 -8.82 11.37
C GLY A 28 -6.18 -9.42 12.35
N ILE A 29 -4.88 -9.49 12.02
CA ILE A 29 -3.86 -10.01 12.95
C ILE A 29 -3.47 -8.89 13.92
N PRO A 30 -3.68 -9.03 15.24
CA PRO A 30 -3.25 -8.00 16.20
C PRO A 30 -1.73 -7.87 16.25
N VAL A 31 -1.24 -6.63 16.37
CA VAL A 31 0.18 -6.33 16.56
C VAL A 31 0.33 -5.33 17.69
N ARG A 32 1.28 -5.58 18.59
CA ARG A 32 1.60 -4.73 19.74
C ARG A 32 3.05 -4.27 19.72
N ASP A 33 3.29 -3.03 20.13
CA ASP A 33 4.63 -2.50 20.38
C ASP A 33 5.20 -2.98 21.72
N GLN A 34 6.46 -2.63 22.04
CA GLN A 34 7.15 -3.08 23.25
C GLN A 34 6.41 -2.73 24.56
N ASP A 35 5.57 -1.69 24.55
CA ASP A 35 4.76 -1.25 25.70
C ASP A 35 3.36 -1.90 25.71
N SER A 36 3.18 -2.95 24.91
CA SER A 36 1.92 -3.69 24.73
C SER A 36 0.76 -2.86 24.19
N GLN A 37 1.04 -1.70 23.56
CA GLN A 37 -0.01 -0.92 22.89
C GLN A 37 -0.31 -1.55 21.53
N GLN A 38 -1.60 -1.77 21.27
CA GLN A 38 -2.06 -2.37 20.03
C GLN A 38 -2.18 -1.30 18.94
N LYS A 39 -1.63 -1.62 17.76
CA LYS A 39 -1.74 -0.79 16.55
C LYS A 39 -3.14 -0.90 15.94
N LEU A 40 -3.71 0.20 15.44
CA LEU A 40 -5.03 0.19 14.82
C LEU A 40 -5.06 -0.48 13.44
N PHE A 41 -4.04 -0.28 12.61
CA PHE A 41 -3.95 -0.88 11.27
C PHE A 41 -2.52 -1.31 10.93
N PRO A 42 -1.97 -2.29 11.70
CA PRO A 42 -0.56 -2.68 11.59
C PRO A 42 -0.14 -3.14 10.19
N TRP A 43 -1.10 -3.65 9.41
CA TRP A 43 -0.88 -4.24 8.10
C TRP A 43 -1.19 -3.31 6.92
N ALA A 44 -1.26 -2.00 7.15
CA ALA A 44 -1.55 -1.04 6.08
C ALA A 44 -0.40 -0.93 5.05
N GLY A 45 0.84 -1.23 5.46
CA GLY A 45 2.00 -1.28 4.56
C GLY A 45 2.94 -0.07 4.63
N GLY A 46 2.79 0.79 5.64
CA GLY A 46 3.68 1.93 5.93
C GLY A 46 3.47 3.12 4.99
N LEU A 47 4.12 4.24 5.29
CA LEU A 47 3.99 5.52 4.59
C LEU A 47 5.33 6.28 4.62
N ASN A 48 5.76 6.86 3.49
CA ASN A 48 6.99 7.66 3.44
C ASN A 48 6.69 9.12 3.09
N GLY A 49 6.69 9.44 1.79
CA GLY A 49 6.51 10.77 1.26
C GLY A 49 5.11 10.91 0.68
N VAL A 50 4.19 11.40 1.50
CA VAL A 50 2.77 11.25 1.29
C VAL A 50 2.13 12.56 0.87
N GLN A 51 1.22 12.47 -0.08
CA GLN A 51 0.27 13.53 -0.39
C GLN A 51 -1.12 13.11 0.09
N TYR A 52 -1.66 13.84 1.04
CA TYR A 52 -2.97 13.58 1.60
C TYR A 52 -4.03 14.43 0.89
N SER A 53 -5.21 13.84 0.72
CA SER A 53 -6.40 14.49 0.20
C SER A 53 -7.64 13.88 0.87
N GLN A 54 -8.76 14.59 0.80
CA GLN A 54 -10.03 14.14 1.35
C GLN A 54 -11.07 13.86 0.28
N VAL A 55 -11.86 12.82 0.48
CA VAL A 55 -13.03 12.50 -0.35
C VAL A 55 -13.97 11.57 0.43
N ASP A 56 -15.27 11.62 0.17
CA ASP A 56 -16.21 10.61 0.68
C ASP A 56 -16.13 9.39 -0.24
N LEU A 57 -15.45 8.32 0.21
CA LEU A 57 -15.20 7.11 -0.60
C LEU A 57 -16.41 6.18 -0.60
N ASN A 58 -17.15 6.12 0.50
CA ASN A 58 -18.23 5.15 0.71
C ASN A 58 -19.64 5.76 0.62
N ASN A 59 -19.71 7.06 0.31
CA ASN A 59 -20.91 7.88 0.19
C ASN A 59 -21.77 7.89 1.47
N ASP A 60 -21.13 7.94 2.64
CA ASP A 60 -21.76 8.04 3.97
C ASP A 60 -21.91 9.49 4.48
N GLY A 61 -21.38 10.46 3.73
CA GLY A 61 -21.43 11.89 4.03
C GLY A 61 -20.27 12.40 4.87
N LEU A 62 -19.33 11.53 5.28
CA LEU A 62 -18.09 11.92 5.96
C LEU A 62 -16.94 11.93 4.95
N LYS A 63 -16.01 12.86 5.11
CA LYS A 63 -14.78 12.87 4.30
C LYS A 63 -13.78 11.86 4.88
N ASP A 64 -13.36 10.92 4.05
CA ASP A 64 -12.30 9.97 4.29
C ASP A 64 -10.96 10.56 3.85
N ILE A 65 -9.85 9.95 4.28
CA ILE A 65 -8.50 10.31 3.83
C ILE A 65 -8.04 9.37 2.73
N VAL A 66 -7.51 9.95 1.65
CA VAL A 66 -6.71 9.25 0.64
C VAL A 66 -5.28 9.75 0.72
N ALA A 67 -4.35 8.81 0.92
CA ALA A 67 -2.92 9.05 1.04
C ALA A 67 -2.21 8.50 -0.21
N PHE A 68 -1.62 9.36 -1.02
CA PHE A 68 -0.76 8.96 -2.13
C PHE A 68 0.70 8.98 -1.69
N ASP A 69 1.25 7.79 -1.40
CA ASP A 69 2.66 7.65 -1.07
C ASP A 69 3.48 7.58 -2.36
N ARG A 70 4.27 8.63 -2.61
CA ARG A 70 5.11 8.73 -3.80
C ARG A 70 6.21 7.69 -3.84
N SER A 71 6.65 7.17 -2.68
CA SER A 71 7.72 6.18 -2.61
C SER A 71 7.29 4.82 -3.19
N SER A 72 6.09 4.37 -2.84
CA SER A 72 5.51 3.13 -3.36
C SER A 72 4.64 3.32 -4.61
N GLY A 73 4.14 4.53 -4.85
CA GLY A 73 3.09 4.80 -5.84
C GLY A 73 1.70 4.32 -5.41
N ARG A 74 1.54 3.90 -4.14
CA ARG A 74 0.28 3.41 -3.61
C ARG A 74 -0.67 4.54 -3.24
N LYS A 75 -1.95 4.24 -3.34
CA LYS A 75 -3.06 5.12 -3.01
C LYS A 75 -3.82 4.46 -1.85
N MET A 76 -3.51 4.85 -0.62
CA MET A 76 -4.04 4.23 0.59
C MET A 76 -5.31 4.94 1.04
N CYS A 77 -6.31 4.16 1.44
CA CYS A 77 -7.63 4.68 1.80
C CYS A 77 -7.90 4.47 3.30
N PHE A 78 -8.26 5.53 3.99
CA PHE A 78 -8.57 5.54 5.42
C PHE A 78 -9.99 6.07 5.62
N LEU A 79 -10.93 5.15 5.86
CA LEU A 79 -12.32 5.48 6.08
C LEU A 79 -12.52 6.13 7.43
N ARG A 80 -13.32 7.19 7.46
CA ARG A 80 -13.68 7.88 8.69
C ARG A 80 -14.65 7.04 9.51
N ARG A 81 -14.37 6.95 10.81
CA ARG A 81 -15.26 6.40 11.84
C ARG A 81 -15.45 7.43 12.94
N ASN A 82 -16.48 7.24 13.77
CA ASN A 82 -16.91 8.21 14.80
C ASN A 82 -15.75 8.79 15.65
N ASN A 83 -14.70 8.00 15.93
CA ASN A 83 -13.55 8.41 16.76
C ASN A 83 -12.18 8.11 16.11
N GLY A 84 -12.05 8.12 14.78
CA GLY A 84 -10.76 7.90 14.12
C GLY A 84 -10.88 7.34 12.71
N TYR A 85 -9.84 6.62 12.28
CA TYR A 85 -9.73 6.07 10.94
C TYR A 85 -9.67 4.54 10.95
N GLU A 86 -10.22 3.94 9.90
CA GLU A 86 -10.08 2.53 9.56
C GLU A 86 -9.39 2.46 8.19
N TYR A 87 -8.20 1.84 8.14
CA TYR A 87 -7.57 1.53 6.87
C TYR A 87 -8.43 0.53 6.09
N SER A 88 -8.55 0.69 4.77
CA SER A 88 -9.26 -0.26 3.93
C SER A 88 -8.61 -0.43 2.57
N LEU A 89 -7.88 -1.53 2.38
CA LEU A 89 -7.27 -1.88 1.10
C LEU A 89 -8.31 -2.01 -0.04
N ALA A 90 -9.53 -2.46 0.28
CA ALA A 90 -10.57 -2.73 -0.72
C ALA A 90 -10.97 -1.48 -1.54
N TYR A 91 -10.85 -0.27 -0.99
CA TYR A 91 -11.14 0.98 -1.70
C TYR A 91 -9.99 1.43 -2.62
N GLU A 92 -8.75 0.98 -2.37
CA GLU A 92 -7.58 1.37 -3.18
C GLU A 92 -7.75 0.99 -4.66
N ALA A 93 -8.43 -0.14 -4.93
CA ALA A 93 -8.68 -0.64 -6.27
C ALA A 93 -9.61 0.26 -7.11
N TYR A 94 -10.43 1.08 -6.45
CA TYR A 94 -11.40 1.97 -7.10
C TYR A 94 -10.84 3.35 -7.43
N LEU A 95 -9.64 3.68 -6.97
CA LEU A 95 -8.95 4.90 -7.38
C LEU A 95 -8.33 4.72 -8.78
N PRO A 96 -8.35 5.75 -9.64
CA PRO A 96 -7.76 5.66 -10.98
C PRO A 96 -6.29 5.24 -10.94
N GLN A 97 -5.94 4.20 -11.70
CA GLN A 97 -4.57 3.69 -11.81
C GLN A 97 -3.60 4.68 -12.48
N GLN A 98 -4.15 5.70 -13.15
CA GLN A 98 -3.41 6.75 -13.85
C GLN A 98 -2.90 7.87 -12.92
N ILE A 99 -3.28 7.88 -11.63
CA ILE A 99 -2.76 8.86 -10.68
C ILE A 99 -1.23 8.74 -10.63
N SER A 100 -0.55 9.85 -10.86
CA SER A 100 0.90 9.95 -10.88
C SER A 100 1.37 11.33 -10.46
N ASN A 101 2.57 11.40 -9.87
CA ASN A 101 3.31 12.61 -9.45
C ASN A 101 2.65 13.42 -8.33
N PHE A 102 1.41 13.85 -8.55
CA PHE A 102 0.61 14.49 -7.53
C PHE A 102 -0.84 13.96 -7.46
N LEU A 103 -1.45 14.10 -6.29
CA LEU A 103 -2.86 13.84 -6.01
C LEU A 103 -3.44 15.03 -5.24
N ILE A 104 -4.42 15.71 -5.84
CA ILE A 104 -5.22 16.74 -5.18
C ILE A 104 -6.69 16.40 -5.42
N MET A 105 -7.51 16.38 -4.37
CA MET A 105 -8.94 16.14 -4.49
C MET A 105 -9.77 17.38 -4.10
N LYS A 106 -10.50 17.96 -5.05
CA LYS A 106 -11.35 19.16 -4.87
C LYS A 106 -12.61 19.06 -5.75
N ASP A 107 -13.73 19.58 -5.25
CA ASP A 107 -15.00 19.62 -6.01
C ASP A 107 -14.97 20.80 -7.00
N TYR A 108 -14.67 20.52 -8.27
CA TYR A 108 -14.52 21.60 -9.27
C TYR A 108 -15.84 22.07 -9.86
N ASN A 109 -16.89 21.24 -9.77
CA ASN A 109 -18.18 21.49 -10.42
C ASN A 109 -19.31 21.75 -9.41
N GLN A 110 -18.97 21.89 -8.13
CA GLN A 110 -19.87 22.19 -7.03
C GLN A 110 -21.01 21.18 -6.86
N ASP A 111 -20.77 19.90 -7.15
CA ASP A 111 -21.77 18.83 -6.95
C ASP A 111 -21.71 18.15 -5.58
N GLY A 112 -20.83 18.65 -4.69
CA GLY A 112 -20.59 18.16 -3.34
C GLY A 112 -19.56 17.03 -3.26
N LYS A 113 -18.98 16.60 -4.39
CA LYS A 113 -18.04 15.47 -4.46
C LYS A 113 -16.68 15.95 -4.90
N ASN A 114 -15.65 15.55 -4.16
CA ASN A 114 -14.29 15.91 -4.54
C ASN A 114 -13.86 15.08 -5.76
N ASP A 115 -13.34 15.77 -6.76
CA ASP A 115 -12.81 15.24 -8.01
C ASP A 115 -11.28 15.15 -7.94
N ILE A 116 -10.64 14.33 -8.78
CA ILE A 116 -9.20 14.09 -8.74
C ILE A 116 -8.48 14.94 -9.79
N PHE A 117 -7.46 15.68 -9.34
CA PHE A 117 -6.44 16.31 -10.17
C PHE A 117 -5.13 15.55 -10.00
N THR A 118 -4.49 15.21 -11.13
CA THR A 118 -3.21 14.48 -11.13
C THR A 118 -2.41 14.78 -12.39
N ALA A 119 -1.14 14.39 -12.43
CA ALA A 119 -0.33 14.56 -13.63
C ALA A 119 -0.77 13.59 -14.74
N GLY A 120 -0.77 14.10 -15.98
CA GLY A 120 -0.92 13.35 -17.21
C GLY A 120 0.18 13.69 -18.20
N ASN A 121 0.23 12.95 -19.32
CA ASN A 121 1.31 13.06 -20.31
C ASN A 121 1.56 14.47 -20.87
N LEU A 122 0.54 15.33 -20.86
CA LEU A 122 0.55 16.65 -21.48
C LEU A 122 0.22 17.79 -20.52
N GLY A 123 0.01 17.52 -19.23
CA GLY A 123 -0.44 18.52 -18.26
C GLY A 123 -1.22 17.90 -17.10
N ILE A 124 -2.19 18.64 -16.57
CA ILE A 124 -3.07 18.17 -15.48
C ILE A 124 -4.27 17.40 -16.04
N THR A 125 -4.40 16.12 -15.69
CA THR A 125 -5.56 15.29 -15.96
C THR A 125 -6.58 15.41 -14.83
N VAL A 126 -7.88 15.43 -15.17
CA VAL A 126 -8.96 15.51 -14.18
C VAL A 126 -9.91 14.32 -14.32
N PHE A 127 -10.24 13.69 -13.18
CA PHE A 127 -11.27 12.67 -13.07
C PHE A 127 -12.43 13.17 -12.21
N LYS A 128 -13.63 13.24 -12.78
CA LYS A 128 -14.85 13.57 -12.06
C LYS A 128 -15.32 12.39 -11.20
N ASN A 129 -15.67 12.66 -9.95
CA ASN A 129 -16.34 11.72 -9.08
C ASN A 129 -17.81 11.56 -9.51
N THR A 130 -18.16 10.37 -9.95
CA THR A 130 -19.50 10.02 -10.45
C THR A 130 -20.24 9.07 -9.51
N SER A 131 -19.71 8.86 -8.30
CA SER A 131 -20.17 7.85 -7.36
C SER A 131 -21.64 8.08 -6.98
N THR A 132 -22.45 7.02 -7.00
CA THR A 132 -23.87 7.07 -6.62
C THR A 132 -24.25 6.06 -5.53
N GLY A 133 -23.30 5.20 -5.15
CA GLY A 133 -23.46 4.21 -4.09
C GLY A 133 -22.16 4.08 -3.32
N ILE A 134 -21.97 2.94 -2.66
CA ILE A 134 -20.84 2.71 -1.75
C ILE A 134 -19.49 2.53 -2.45
N LEU A 135 -19.45 2.40 -3.78
CA LEU A 135 -18.22 2.20 -4.54
C LEU A 135 -17.87 3.49 -5.29
N PRO A 136 -16.62 3.98 -5.17
CA PRO A 136 -16.17 5.10 -5.95
C PRO A 136 -16.24 4.81 -7.44
N THR A 137 -16.77 5.75 -8.22
CA THR A 137 -16.70 5.71 -9.69
C THR A 137 -16.15 7.01 -10.24
N TRP A 138 -15.30 6.91 -11.25
CA TRP A 138 -14.56 8.05 -11.79
C TRP A 138 -14.71 8.13 -13.30
N GLU A 139 -14.97 9.34 -13.81
CA GLU A 139 -14.98 9.64 -15.24
C GLU A 139 -13.81 10.57 -15.56
N LYS A 140 -12.91 10.16 -16.47
CA LYS A 140 -11.86 11.05 -16.95
C LYS A 140 -12.49 12.11 -17.86
N VAL A 141 -12.60 13.34 -17.37
CA VAL A 141 -13.26 14.44 -18.08
C VAL A 141 -12.32 15.20 -19.01
N ILE A 142 -11.02 15.22 -18.69
CA ILE A 142 -10.01 15.86 -19.53
C ILE A 142 -8.64 15.17 -19.42
N ASP A 143 -7.90 15.08 -20.52
CA ASP A 143 -6.52 14.54 -20.54
C ASP A 143 -5.48 15.57 -20.08
N PHE A 144 -5.71 16.85 -20.35
CA PHE A 144 -4.87 17.97 -19.93
C PHE A 144 -5.69 19.25 -19.89
N ILE A 145 -5.54 20.07 -18.86
CA ILE A 145 -6.16 21.40 -18.78
C ILE A 145 -5.50 22.36 -19.79
N PRO A 146 -6.24 22.95 -20.75
CA PRO A 146 -5.75 24.02 -21.60
C PRO A 146 -5.93 25.39 -20.94
N TYR A 147 -5.11 26.37 -21.34
CA TYR A 147 -5.29 27.77 -20.96
C TYR A 147 -5.00 28.74 -22.12
N GLU A 148 -5.58 29.94 -22.07
CA GLU A 148 -5.25 31.06 -22.95
C GLU A 148 -4.00 31.80 -22.42
N SER A 149 -2.92 31.77 -23.19
CA SER A 149 -1.70 32.53 -22.90
C SER A 149 -1.89 34.04 -23.08
N LEU A 150 -0.97 34.84 -22.55
CA LEU A 150 -0.95 36.31 -22.73
C LEU A 150 -0.95 36.77 -24.21
N SER A 151 -0.60 35.88 -25.13
CA SER A 151 -0.59 36.11 -26.58
C SER A 151 -1.90 35.73 -27.29
N GLY A 152 -2.90 35.24 -26.55
CA GLY A 152 -4.19 34.77 -27.09
C GLY A 152 -4.13 33.35 -27.70
N ASN A 153 -3.03 32.63 -27.52
CA ASN A 153 -2.91 31.24 -27.97
C ASN A 153 -3.35 30.27 -26.87
N THR A 154 -4.07 29.21 -27.23
CA THR A 154 -4.37 28.08 -26.35
C THR A 154 -3.14 27.17 -26.21
N VAL A 155 -2.75 26.88 -24.97
CA VAL A 155 -1.58 26.06 -24.60
C VAL A 155 -1.98 25.08 -23.49
N ASN A 156 -1.24 23.99 -23.34
CA ASN A 156 -1.47 23.04 -22.25
C ASN A 156 -0.83 23.55 -20.95
N LEU A 157 -1.55 23.47 -19.84
CA LEU A 157 -1.00 23.74 -18.50
C LEU A 157 -0.10 22.56 -18.10
N GLN A 158 1.21 22.78 -18.14
CA GLN A 158 2.21 21.78 -17.78
C GLN A 158 2.66 21.96 -16.32
N VAL A 159 2.91 20.83 -15.66
CA VAL A 159 3.40 20.75 -14.27
C VAL A 159 4.65 19.87 -14.28
N ASN A 160 5.70 20.26 -13.55
CA ASN A 160 6.91 19.44 -13.47
C ASN A 160 6.59 18.12 -12.76
N PHE A 161 7.34 17.06 -13.07
CA PHE A 161 7.17 15.74 -12.49
C PHE A 161 7.23 15.74 -10.96
N ASN A 162 8.01 16.65 -10.37
CA ASN A 162 8.14 16.75 -8.92
C ASN A 162 7.23 17.82 -8.30
N ASP A 163 6.63 18.72 -9.07
CA ASP A 163 5.85 19.83 -8.51
C ASP A 163 4.56 19.35 -7.83
N TYR A 164 4.18 20.06 -6.76
CA TYR A 164 2.88 19.96 -6.12
C TYR A 164 2.15 21.31 -6.29
N PRO A 165 1.26 21.44 -7.28
CA PRO A 165 0.57 22.70 -7.58
C PRO A 165 -0.47 23.02 -6.49
N PHE A 166 -0.93 24.26 -6.45
CA PHE A 166 -2.04 24.67 -5.59
C PHE A 166 -3.31 24.89 -6.41
N ILE A 167 -4.44 24.34 -5.94
CA ILE A 167 -5.74 24.39 -6.59
C ILE A 167 -6.81 24.76 -5.57
N ALA A 168 -7.42 25.93 -5.73
CA ALA A 168 -8.49 26.44 -4.87
C ALA A 168 -9.23 27.59 -5.56
N ASP A 169 -10.42 27.95 -5.07
CA ASP A 169 -11.10 29.19 -5.42
C ASP A 169 -10.48 30.35 -4.61
N ILE A 170 -9.61 31.16 -5.25
CA ILE A 170 -8.84 32.20 -4.55
C ILE A 170 -9.52 33.57 -4.59
N ASP A 171 -10.42 33.81 -5.55
CA ASP A 171 -11.10 35.08 -5.73
C ASP A 171 -12.59 35.06 -5.33
N GLY A 172 -13.08 33.90 -4.91
CA GLY A 172 -14.38 33.69 -4.27
C GLY A 172 -15.54 33.68 -5.25
N ASP A 173 -15.30 33.43 -6.54
CA ASP A 173 -16.34 33.36 -7.56
C ASP A 173 -16.96 31.95 -7.73
N GLY A 174 -16.32 30.94 -7.11
CA GLY A 174 -16.79 29.57 -7.02
C GLY A 174 -16.12 28.59 -7.99
N ASP A 175 -15.29 29.03 -8.94
CA ASP A 175 -14.49 28.11 -9.74
C ASP A 175 -13.04 27.97 -9.24
N LEU A 176 -12.42 26.83 -9.56
CA LEU A 176 -11.10 26.50 -9.02
C LEU A 176 -10.00 27.07 -9.90
N ASP A 177 -9.18 27.93 -9.32
CA ASP A 177 -7.96 28.47 -9.88
C ASP A 177 -6.77 27.53 -9.70
N ILE A 178 -5.72 27.74 -10.51
CA ILE A 178 -4.49 26.95 -10.44
C ILE A 178 -3.27 27.85 -10.31
N PHE A 179 -2.41 27.52 -9.35
CA PHE A 179 -1.09 28.11 -9.17
C PHE A 179 -0.02 27.05 -9.35
N ASN A 180 0.94 27.32 -10.21
CA ASN A 180 2.08 26.44 -10.44
C ASN A 180 3.34 27.23 -10.73
N PHE A 181 4.50 26.70 -10.37
CA PHE A 181 5.76 27.27 -10.84
C PHE A 181 5.91 27.08 -12.35
N ASN A 182 6.65 27.99 -12.99
CA ASN A 182 6.92 27.89 -14.42
C ASN A 182 7.62 26.56 -14.75
N PHE A 183 6.93 25.73 -15.53
CA PHE A 183 7.37 24.40 -15.95
C PHE A 183 8.78 24.36 -16.58
N SER A 184 9.22 25.43 -17.25
CA SER A 184 10.55 25.48 -17.88
C SER A 184 11.70 25.50 -16.89
N GLY A 185 11.45 25.92 -15.63
CA GLY A 185 12.45 26.13 -14.58
C GLY A 185 13.55 27.14 -14.88
N LEU A 186 13.46 27.88 -16.00
CA LEU A 186 14.41 28.95 -16.34
C LEU A 186 14.16 30.21 -15.49
N GLU A 187 12.93 30.38 -15.03
CA GLU A 187 12.49 31.44 -14.11
C GLU A 187 11.59 30.78 -13.07
N SER A 188 12.05 30.62 -11.83
CA SER A 188 11.30 29.97 -10.75
C SER A 188 10.21 30.90 -10.18
N LYS A 189 9.28 31.30 -11.04
CA LYS A 189 8.18 32.22 -10.75
C LYS A 189 6.86 31.46 -10.72
N ILE A 190 5.93 31.96 -9.91
CA ILE A 190 4.59 31.40 -9.78
C ILE A 190 3.70 31.98 -10.89
N ILE A 191 3.01 31.11 -11.61
CA ILE A 191 2.03 31.47 -12.63
C ILE A 191 0.64 31.27 -12.02
N PHE A 192 -0.21 32.30 -12.15
CA PHE A 192 -1.62 32.24 -11.79
C PHE A 192 -2.46 32.00 -13.05
N TYR A 193 -3.04 30.80 -13.12
CA TYR A 193 -4.02 30.41 -14.12
C TYR A 193 -5.41 30.65 -13.53
N LYS A 194 -5.98 31.80 -13.89
CA LYS A 194 -7.33 32.14 -13.48
C LYS A 194 -8.33 31.32 -14.29
N ASN A 195 -9.26 30.66 -13.61
CA ASN A 195 -10.44 30.09 -14.23
C ASN A 195 -11.48 31.19 -14.42
N GLU A 196 -12.08 31.26 -15.61
CA GLU A 196 -13.12 32.25 -15.94
C GLU A 196 -14.45 31.55 -16.27
N SER A 197 -14.66 30.34 -15.76
CA SER A 197 -15.82 29.51 -16.12
C SER A 197 -17.12 30.12 -15.59
N ILE A 198 -17.11 30.64 -14.36
CA ILE A 198 -18.26 31.31 -13.75
C ILE A 198 -18.60 32.61 -14.51
N GLU A 199 -17.63 33.44 -14.86
CA GLU A 199 -17.93 34.72 -15.50
C GLU A 199 -18.35 34.57 -16.96
N THR A 200 -17.89 33.52 -17.62
CA THR A 200 -18.23 33.27 -19.04
C THR A 200 -19.48 32.43 -19.22
N THR A 201 -19.72 31.44 -18.35
CA THR A 201 -20.82 30.47 -18.50
C THR A 201 -21.87 30.52 -17.39
N GLY A 202 -21.53 31.10 -16.23
CA GLY A 202 -22.37 31.09 -15.04
C GLY A 202 -22.34 29.77 -14.26
N THR A 203 -21.43 28.86 -14.61
CA THR A 203 -21.26 27.54 -13.98
C THR A 203 -19.78 27.21 -13.81
N ALA A 204 -19.40 26.69 -12.64
CA ALA A 204 -18.03 26.24 -12.38
C ALA A 204 -17.68 25.02 -13.23
N ASP A 205 -16.55 25.09 -13.94
CA ASP A 205 -16.02 24.03 -14.81
C ASP A 205 -14.50 24.19 -14.95
N ILE A 206 -13.82 23.22 -15.57
CA ILE A 206 -12.34 23.18 -15.73
C ILE A 206 -11.85 23.53 -17.15
N ASN A 207 -12.72 24.11 -17.97
CA ASN A 207 -12.48 24.25 -19.41
C ASN A 207 -12.08 25.66 -19.85
N ASN A 208 -12.00 26.64 -18.93
CA ASN A 208 -11.79 28.04 -19.29
C ASN A 208 -10.72 28.74 -18.43
N TYR A 209 -9.46 28.35 -18.60
CA TYR A 209 -8.34 29.00 -17.92
C TYR A 209 -7.63 30.03 -18.80
N ARG A 210 -7.06 31.07 -18.16
CA ARG A 210 -6.13 32.01 -18.79
C ARG A 210 -5.01 32.40 -17.84
N ILE A 211 -3.87 32.82 -18.37
CA ILE A 211 -2.87 33.50 -17.54
C ILE A 211 -3.30 34.95 -17.32
N VAL A 212 -3.47 35.32 -16.06
CA VAL A 212 -3.66 36.73 -15.65
C VAL A 212 -2.39 37.33 -15.04
N ASN A 213 -1.52 36.48 -14.47
CA ASN A 213 -0.23 36.88 -13.93
C ASN A 213 0.80 35.74 -14.11
N ASN A 214 1.96 36.04 -14.70
CA ASN A 214 3.07 35.10 -14.89
C ASN A 214 4.21 35.25 -13.85
N ASN A 215 3.99 36.10 -12.84
CA ASN A 215 4.86 36.34 -11.70
C ASN A 215 4.00 36.72 -10.47
N TRP A 216 3.11 35.80 -10.07
CA TRP A 216 2.19 36.04 -8.97
C TRP A 216 2.94 36.22 -7.64
N GLY A 217 2.54 37.23 -6.87
CA GLY A 217 3.23 37.66 -5.64
C GLY A 217 4.60 38.34 -5.84
N GLU A 218 5.08 38.43 -7.09
CA GLU A 218 6.39 38.98 -7.45
C GLU A 218 7.57 38.34 -6.67
N VAL A 219 7.46 37.03 -6.40
CA VAL A 219 8.51 36.21 -5.74
C VAL A 219 9.15 35.26 -6.76
N GLU A 220 10.48 35.25 -6.80
CA GLU A 220 11.27 34.28 -7.56
C GLU A 220 12.17 33.46 -6.61
N ASP A 221 12.08 32.12 -6.70
CA ASP A 221 12.93 31.18 -5.93
C ASP A 221 14.32 31.03 -6.59
N CYS A 222 15.35 31.51 -5.90
CA CYS A 222 16.72 31.50 -6.41
C CYS A 222 17.54 30.31 -5.90
N ASP A 223 17.41 29.99 -4.60
CA ASP A 223 18.10 28.93 -3.88
C ASP A 223 17.45 28.77 -2.49
N CYS A 224 17.84 27.77 -1.69
CA CYS A 224 17.29 27.60 -0.34
C CYS A 224 17.51 28.84 0.52
N GLY A 225 16.40 29.45 0.97
CA GLY A 225 16.42 30.67 1.77
C GLY A 225 16.91 31.91 1.00
N VAL A 226 16.92 31.88 -0.33
CA VAL A 226 17.31 33.00 -1.19
C VAL A 226 16.21 33.26 -2.21
N PHE A 227 15.54 34.40 -2.06
CA PHE A 227 14.41 34.80 -2.92
C PHE A 227 14.63 36.21 -3.46
N ALA A 228 14.12 36.47 -4.66
CA ALA A 228 13.99 37.82 -5.20
C ALA A 228 12.54 38.31 -5.06
N PHE A 229 12.37 39.61 -4.81
CA PHE A 229 11.09 40.25 -4.52
C PHE A 229 10.85 41.42 -5.46
N SER A 230 9.58 41.83 -5.59
CA SER A 230 9.19 43.06 -6.30
C SER A 230 9.69 43.12 -7.75
N GLY A 231 9.75 41.96 -8.42
CA GLY A 231 10.19 41.83 -9.81
C GLY A 231 11.72 41.96 -10.01
N GLU A 232 12.50 42.01 -8.93
CA GLU A 232 13.95 41.81 -9.02
C GLU A 232 14.24 40.39 -9.52
N GLU A 233 15.29 40.24 -10.32
CA GLU A 233 15.76 38.94 -10.77
C GLU A 233 16.74 38.36 -9.74
N CYS A 234 16.94 37.04 -9.75
CA CYS A 234 17.99 36.33 -8.98
C CYS A 234 19.45 36.73 -9.35
N ASN A 235 19.66 37.91 -9.94
CA ASN A 235 20.90 38.42 -10.55
C ASN A 235 21.67 39.45 -9.67
N THR A 236 21.30 39.70 -8.41
CA THR A 236 21.91 40.75 -7.55
C THR A 236 22.54 40.22 -6.25
N GLY A 237 23.43 39.22 -6.29
CA GLY A 237 24.15 38.76 -5.08
C GLY A 237 24.90 37.44 -5.22
N LEU A 238 25.38 36.88 -4.10
CA LEU A 238 26.17 35.62 -3.97
C LEU A 238 25.72 34.43 -4.85
N GLY A 239 24.44 34.39 -5.28
CA GLY A 239 23.91 33.47 -6.28
C GLY A 239 24.59 33.53 -7.67
N LEU A 240 25.31 34.62 -7.99
CA LEU A 240 25.99 34.79 -9.28
C LEU A 240 27.16 33.82 -9.49
N SER A 241 27.81 33.36 -8.41
CA SER A 241 28.96 32.44 -8.52
C SER A 241 28.58 30.99 -8.80
N LEU A 242 27.29 30.64 -8.63
CA LEU A 242 26.80 29.27 -8.78
C LEU A 242 25.72 29.12 -9.88
N ALA A 243 24.95 30.16 -10.20
CA ALA A 243 23.76 30.04 -11.06
C ALA A 243 24.03 30.05 -12.58
N ARG A 244 25.12 30.64 -13.10
CA ARG A 244 25.35 30.76 -14.56
C ARG A 244 26.28 29.72 -15.18
N ALA A 245 26.87 28.82 -14.38
CA ALA A 245 27.79 27.82 -14.93
C ALA A 245 27.09 26.59 -15.53
N GLN A 246 25.84 26.31 -15.15
CA GLN A 246 25.08 25.16 -15.63
C GLN A 246 23.59 25.50 -15.65
N ALA A 247 22.87 25.09 -16.70
CA ALA A 247 21.41 25.04 -16.65
C ALA A 247 21.06 24.16 -15.44
N ARG A 248 20.62 24.77 -14.34
CA ARG A 248 20.15 24.02 -13.17
C ARG A 248 18.86 23.31 -13.57
N HIS A 249 18.73 22.07 -13.13
CA HIS A 249 17.49 21.32 -13.29
C HIS A 249 16.34 22.14 -12.68
N ALA A 250 15.17 22.15 -13.32
CA ALA A 250 13.96 22.65 -12.69
C ALA A 250 13.62 21.71 -11.52
N GLY A 251 14.20 21.92 -10.34
CA GLY A 251 13.91 21.12 -9.15
C GLY A 251 12.46 21.34 -8.73
N GLY A 252 11.79 20.29 -8.23
CA GLY A 252 10.38 20.34 -7.83
C GLY A 252 10.08 21.45 -6.82
N LYS A 253 8.86 21.98 -6.89
CA LYS A 253 8.33 23.03 -6.00
C LYS A 253 6.99 22.64 -5.40
N SER A 254 6.75 22.99 -4.14
CA SER A 254 5.45 22.84 -3.48
C SER A 254 4.84 24.22 -3.25
N ILE A 255 3.52 24.36 -3.42
CA ILE A 255 2.79 25.60 -3.15
C ILE A 255 1.62 25.29 -2.22
N LEU A 256 1.49 26.09 -1.17
CA LEU A 256 0.27 26.28 -0.40
C LEU A 256 -0.01 27.78 -0.31
N ILE A 257 -1.25 28.18 -0.61
CA ILE A 257 -1.71 29.56 -0.44
C ILE A 257 -2.84 29.52 0.58
N HIS A 258 -2.65 30.17 1.73
CA HIS A 258 -3.61 30.13 2.84
C HIS A 258 -3.44 31.33 3.77
N ASP A 259 -4.52 31.76 4.40
CA ASP A 259 -4.52 32.82 5.43
C ASP A 259 -4.08 32.17 6.76
N VAL A 260 -2.77 32.15 7.03
CA VAL A 260 -2.22 31.40 8.17
C VAL A 260 -2.19 32.21 9.46
N ASP A 261 -2.39 33.52 9.40
CA ASP A 261 -2.46 34.40 10.57
C ASP A 261 -3.86 35.01 10.82
N GLU A 262 -4.86 34.55 10.07
CA GLU A 262 -6.28 34.93 10.15
C GLU A 262 -6.52 36.43 9.99
N ASP A 263 -5.69 37.12 9.19
CA ASP A 263 -5.79 38.56 8.96
C ASP A 263 -6.67 38.94 7.75
N GLY A 264 -7.17 37.94 7.02
CA GLY A 264 -8.00 38.07 5.84
C GLY A 264 -7.21 38.19 4.54
N SER A 265 -5.90 37.94 4.56
CA SER A 265 -5.02 37.97 3.40
C SER A 265 -4.30 36.63 3.23
N PHE A 266 -3.92 36.28 2.00
CA PHE A 266 -3.33 34.97 1.72
C PHE A 266 -1.81 34.99 1.76
N GLU A 267 -1.23 34.15 2.61
CA GLU A 267 0.20 33.84 2.62
C GLU A 267 0.56 32.85 1.52
N LEU A 268 1.82 32.90 1.11
CA LEU A 268 2.45 31.86 0.32
C LEU A 268 3.34 31.02 1.23
N ILE A 269 3.14 29.71 1.22
CA ILE A 269 4.00 28.72 1.85
C ILE A 269 4.56 27.84 0.73
N THR A 270 5.88 27.76 0.63
CA THR A 270 6.54 26.99 -0.43
C THR A 270 7.83 26.35 0.06
N SER A 271 8.22 25.28 -0.62
CA SER A 271 9.56 24.73 -0.54
C SER A 271 9.99 24.22 -1.92
N HIS A 272 11.27 23.89 -2.01
CA HIS A 272 11.82 23.26 -3.18
C HIS A 272 12.53 21.95 -2.87
N GLU A 273 12.73 21.13 -3.89
CA GLU A 273 13.25 19.76 -3.80
C GLU A 273 14.51 19.62 -2.92
N GLU A 274 15.49 20.49 -3.10
CA GLU A 274 16.75 20.48 -2.35
C GLU A 274 16.70 21.14 -0.96
N CYS A 275 15.57 21.72 -0.55
CA CYS A 275 15.45 22.45 0.72
C CYS A 275 14.98 21.60 1.88
N LYS A 276 15.41 22.05 3.06
CA LYS A 276 15.03 21.45 4.33
C LYS A 276 13.80 22.11 4.95
N GLU A 277 13.65 23.41 4.75
CA GLU A 277 12.62 24.21 5.40
C GLU A 277 11.39 24.46 4.51
N LEU A 278 10.25 24.74 5.16
CA LEU A 278 9.16 25.50 4.56
C LEU A 278 9.44 26.99 4.70
N TYR A 279 9.21 27.76 3.63
CA TYR A 279 9.32 29.21 3.63
C TYR A 279 7.92 29.82 3.56
N ALA A 280 7.56 30.60 4.58
CA ALA A 280 6.30 31.33 4.65
C ALA A 280 6.52 32.81 4.34
N PHE A 281 5.73 33.34 3.42
CA PHE A 281 5.77 34.70 2.92
C PHE A 281 4.50 35.42 3.38
N LEU A 282 4.63 36.27 4.39
CA LEU A 282 3.53 37.05 4.94
C LEU A 282 3.06 38.11 3.94
N ASN A 283 1.75 38.13 3.68
CA ASN A 283 1.18 39.12 2.79
C ASN A 283 1.09 40.47 3.53
N SER A 284 1.71 41.49 2.97
CA SER A 284 1.65 42.84 3.55
C SER A 284 0.43 43.66 3.11
N GLN A 285 -0.38 43.12 2.20
CA GLN A 285 -1.67 43.71 1.82
C GLN A 285 -2.82 43.05 2.56
N THR A 286 -3.59 43.85 3.31
CA THR A 286 -4.79 43.37 4.03
C THR A 286 -6.07 43.33 3.17
N THR A 287 -6.01 43.68 1.88
CA THR A 287 -7.16 43.63 0.96
C THR A 287 -6.74 43.40 -0.50
N GLY A 288 -7.39 42.48 -1.21
CA GLY A 288 -7.23 42.25 -2.66
C GLY A 288 -6.52 40.94 -3.00
N THR A 289 -6.62 40.51 -4.26
CA THR A 289 -6.08 39.21 -4.76
C THR A 289 -4.63 39.26 -5.26
N SER A 290 -3.99 40.43 -5.18
CA SER A 290 -2.60 40.63 -5.59
C SER A 290 -1.72 40.83 -4.35
N PRO A 291 -1.14 39.76 -3.80
CA PRO A 291 -0.37 39.85 -2.56
C PRO A 291 0.92 40.66 -2.76
N ILE A 292 1.43 41.25 -1.68
CA ILE A 292 2.79 41.81 -1.64
C ILE A 292 3.60 41.06 -0.61
N TYR A 293 4.56 40.27 -1.11
CA TYR A 293 5.56 39.59 -0.32
C TYR A 293 6.88 40.36 -0.41
N ASN A 294 7.43 40.76 0.75
CA ASN A 294 8.72 41.49 0.84
C ASN A 294 9.73 40.80 1.75
N SER A 295 9.33 39.71 2.39
CA SER A 295 10.12 38.94 3.34
C SER A 295 9.56 37.53 3.45
N PHE A 296 10.36 36.63 3.99
CA PHE A 296 9.95 35.27 4.34
C PHE A 296 10.47 34.90 5.72
N THR A 297 9.86 33.88 6.33
CA THR A 297 10.43 33.15 7.46
C THR A 297 10.62 31.68 7.10
N SER A 298 11.70 31.07 7.60
CA SER A 298 11.95 29.63 7.51
C SER A 298 11.56 28.89 8.80
N SER A 299 10.82 29.56 9.69
CA SER A 299 10.39 29.03 11.00
C SER A 299 8.92 28.64 11.02
N PHE A 300 8.33 28.34 9.86
CA PHE A 300 6.95 27.86 9.74
C PHE A 300 6.91 26.33 9.96
N PRO A 301 5.89 25.76 10.61
CA PRO A 301 4.61 26.35 11.06
C PRO A 301 4.68 27.16 12.36
N SER A 302 5.64 26.86 13.22
CA SER A 302 5.88 27.64 14.45
C SER A 302 7.36 27.77 14.75
N ALA A 303 7.73 28.85 15.44
CA ALA A 303 9.12 29.14 15.77
C ALA A 303 9.76 28.10 16.71
N GLU A 304 8.94 27.42 17.52
CA GLU A 304 9.39 26.36 18.42
C GLU A 304 9.59 25.03 17.68
N ASN A 305 8.67 24.69 16.78
CA ASN A 305 8.68 23.42 16.05
C ASN A 305 8.52 23.64 14.53
N PRO A 306 9.49 24.28 13.85
CA PRO A 306 9.39 24.50 12.41
C PRO A 306 9.47 23.17 11.65
N ALA A 307 8.77 23.07 10.54
CA ALA A 307 8.86 21.92 9.65
C ALA A 307 10.24 21.90 9.00
N ASN A 308 11.03 20.87 9.32
CA ASN A 308 12.41 20.74 8.85
C ASN A 308 12.69 19.28 8.52
N PHE A 309 12.78 19.00 7.24
CA PHE A 309 13.07 17.69 6.69
C PHE A 309 14.45 17.72 6.05
N ASN A 310 15.06 16.56 5.79
CA ASN A 310 16.32 16.56 5.05
C ASN A 310 16.15 16.90 3.57
N PHE A 311 14.92 16.81 3.06
CA PHE A 311 14.64 17.03 1.65
C PHE A 311 13.13 17.27 1.41
N TYR A 312 12.82 18.26 0.59
CA TYR A 312 11.54 18.58 -0.05
C TYR A 312 10.25 18.51 0.81
N PRO A 313 10.07 19.34 1.85
CA PRO A 313 8.80 19.39 2.58
C PRO A 313 7.65 19.92 1.70
N ASN A 314 6.49 19.25 1.79
CA ASN A 314 5.24 19.66 1.15
C ASN A 314 4.15 19.84 2.21
N SER A 315 3.45 20.97 2.14
CA SER A 315 2.41 21.38 3.08
C SER A 315 1.02 21.16 2.49
N MET A 316 0.12 20.58 3.26
CA MET A 316 -1.26 20.27 2.87
C MET A 316 -2.22 20.64 4.00
N LEU A 317 -3.42 21.09 3.64
CA LEU A 317 -4.48 21.45 4.57
C LEU A 317 -5.62 20.44 4.49
N ILE A 318 -6.00 19.90 5.65
CA ILE A 318 -7.01 18.85 5.80
C ILE A 318 -7.71 19.03 7.15
N ASP A 319 -9.03 19.19 7.13
CA ASP A 319 -9.90 19.02 8.31
C ASP A 319 -9.95 17.54 8.72
N TYR A 320 -8.88 17.06 9.36
CA TYR A 320 -8.70 15.63 9.61
C TYR A 320 -9.51 15.17 10.82
N ASN A 321 -10.07 16.07 11.63
CA ASN A 321 -10.86 15.75 12.82
C ASN A 321 -12.36 16.10 12.63
N LEU A 322 -12.75 16.68 11.50
CA LEU A 322 -14.11 17.11 11.14
C LEU A 322 -14.70 18.14 12.10
N ASP A 323 -13.86 19.03 12.63
CA ASP A 323 -14.29 20.15 13.47
C ASP A 323 -14.59 21.43 12.67
N GLY A 324 -14.31 21.41 11.36
CA GLY A 324 -14.52 22.51 10.43
C GLY A 324 -13.31 23.44 10.26
N THR A 325 -12.18 23.12 10.90
CA THR A 325 -10.90 23.81 10.75
C THR A 325 -9.96 22.92 9.94
N ASP A 326 -9.29 23.46 8.92
CA ASP A 326 -8.26 22.70 8.23
C ASP A 326 -6.97 22.71 9.05
N GLU A 327 -6.39 21.53 9.31
CA GLU A 327 -5.08 21.40 9.94
C GLU A 327 -3.97 21.19 8.93
N LEU A 328 -2.74 21.52 9.35
CA LEU A 328 -1.58 21.44 8.49
C LEU A 328 -0.88 20.09 8.65
N ILE A 329 -0.74 19.38 7.53
CA ILE A 329 0.10 18.20 7.42
C ILE A 329 1.30 18.53 6.54
N VAL A 330 2.51 18.21 7.02
CA VAL A 330 3.75 18.35 6.27
C VAL A 330 4.42 17.00 6.09
N SER A 331 4.72 16.64 4.84
CA SER A 331 5.38 15.39 4.47
C SER A 331 6.39 15.62 3.34
N PRO A 332 7.50 14.87 3.24
CA PRO A 332 8.45 15.03 2.14
C PRO A 332 7.81 14.58 0.81
N ASN A 333 7.98 15.34 -0.25
CA ASN A 333 7.39 15.03 -1.57
C ASN A 333 8.32 14.16 -2.42
N LEU A 334 8.60 12.93 -1.98
CA LEU A 334 9.69 12.08 -2.52
C LEU A 334 9.29 10.67 -2.93
N GLU A 335 9.97 10.17 -3.97
CA GLU A 335 9.77 8.81 -4.52
C GLU A 335 10.75 7.75 -3.99
N ALA A 336 11.81 8.16 -3.30
CA ALA A 336 12.70 7.27 -2.57
C ALA A 336 13.63 8.08 -1.67
N ASN A 337 14.35 7.38 -0.80
CA ASN A 337 15.49 7.96 -0.09
C ASN A 337 16.68 8.11 -1.07
N PHE A 338 16.99 9.33 -1.51
CA PHE A 338 18.11 9.64 -2.40
C PHE A 338 19.15 10.51 -1.70
N GLY A 339 20.43 10.10 -1.72
CA GLY A 339 21.54 10.98 -1.33
C GLY A 339 21.54 11.40 0.13
N THR A 340 20.80 12.48 0.46
CA THR A 340 20.57 13.01 1.80
C THR A 340 19.29 12.38 2.37
N PRO A 341 19.40 11.35 3.20
CA PRO A 341 18.25 10.55 3.58
C PRO A 341 17.29 11.27 4.53
N VAL A 342 15.99 10.98 4.41
CA VAL A 342 14.91 11.40 5.29
C VAL A 342 14.59 10.30 6.32
N ASP A 343 14.22 10.70 7.54
CA ASP A 343 13.67 9.79 8.55
C ASP A 343 12.22 9.46 8.20
N PHE A 344 12.02 8.34 7.50
CA PHE A 344 10.69 7.90 7.08
C PHE A 344 9.82 7.34 8.21
N VAL A 345 10.36 7.03 9.38
CA VAL A 345 9.52 6.62 10.52
C VAL A 345 8.73 7.81 11.08
N ASN A 346 9.27 9.03 10.90
CA ASN A 346 8.69 10.28 11.38
C ASN A 346 8.60 11.29 10.23
N SER A 347 7.91 10.94 9.14
CA SER A 347 7.86 11.77 7.93
C SER A 347 6.49 12.38 7.63
N ASN A 348 5.52 12.28 8.55
CA ASN A 348 4.16 12.78 8.35
C ASN A 348 3.77 13.65 9.55
N TRP A 349 4.12 14.93 9.49
CA TRP A 349 4.01 15.85 10.62
C TRP A 349 2.66 16.54 10.61
N LEU A 350 1.86 16.35 11.66
CA LEU A 350 0.57 17.00 11.85
C LEU A 350 0.72 18.16 12.83
N TYR A 351 0.24 19.31 12.41
CA TYR A 351 0.13 20.52 13.20
C TYR A 351 -1.34 20.94 13.31
N GLU A 352 -1.87 20.96 14.53
CA GLU A 352 -3.21 21.50 14.79
C GLU A 352 -3.16 23.02 14.95
N VAL A 353 -4.16 23.71 14.41
CA VAL A 353 -4.31 25.16 14.59
C VAL A 353 -4.99 25.43 15.93
N ASN A 354 -4.41 26.32 16.73
CA ASN A 354 -5.02 26.82 17.95
C ASN A 354 -4.93 28.36 18.00
N ALA A 355 -5.44 28.97 19.07
CA ALA A 355 -5.48 30.43 19.22
C ALA A 355 -4.09 31.12 19.21
N ASP A 356 -3.01 30.39 19.48
CA ASP A 356 -1.63 30.87 19.48
C ASP A 356 -0.86 30.48 18.20
N GLY A 357 -1.52 29.83 17.23
CA GLY A 357 -0.97 29.38 15.95
C GLY A 357 -0.89 27.85 15.81
N TYR A 358 0.03 27.36 14.98
CA TYR A 358 0.22 25.92 14.74
C TYR A 358 1.01 25.24 15.87
N GLU A 359 0.43 24.21 16.47
CA GLU A 359 1.09 23.33 17.46
C GLU A 359 1.39 21.96 16.85
N LEU A 360 2.62 21.46 17.02
CA LEU A 360 3.00 20.13 16.52
C LEU A 360 2.38 19.04 17.40
N THR A 361 1.45 18.26 16.85
CA THR A 361 0.75 17.19 17.57
C THR A 361 1.46 15.84 17.42
N THR A 362 1.90 15.50 16.20
CA THR A 362 2.64 14.25 15.93
C THR A 362 3.56 14.40 14.71
N LYS A 363 4.63 13.60 14.63
CA LYS A 363 5.53 13.52 13.45
C LYS A 363 5.27 12.29 12.58
N SER A 364 4.29 11.48 12.96
CA SER A 364 4.08 10.15 12.42
C SER A 364 2.62 9.92 12.05
N PHE A 365 1.87 10.97 11.68
CA PHE A 365 0.43 10.89 11.41
C PHE A 365 0.05 9.68 10.54
N LEU A 366 -0.86 8.85 11.06
CA LEU A 366 -1.25 7.51 10.61
C LEU A 366 -0.15 6.44 10.71
N GLN A 367 1.13 6.78 10.54
CA GLN A 367 2.25 5.84 10.66
C GLN A 367 2.35 5.20 12.04
N GLU A 368 2.01 5.94 13.11
CA GLU A 368 2.13 5.41 14.48
C GLU A 368 1.19 4.24 14.76
N GLU A 369 0.18 4.05 13.91
CA GLU A 369 -0.80 2.97 13.97
C GLU A 369 -0.48 1.78 13.06
N MET A 370 0.72 1.78 12.45
CA MET A 370 1.20 0.74 11.55
C MET A 370 2.37 -0.05 12.15
N ILE A 371 2.71 -1.19 11.52
CA ILE A 371 4.11 -1.61 11.50
C ILE A 371 4.84 -0.63 10.58
N GLU A 372 5.75 0.15 11.14
CA GLU A 372 6.52 1.18 10.43
C GLU A 372 7.99 1.14 10.87
N TRP A 373 8.87 0.82 9.94
CA TRP A 373 10.32 0.70 10.16
C TRP A 373 11.15 1.54 9.16
N GLY A 374 10.53 2.54 8.54
CA GLY A 374 11.17 3.50 7.65
C GLY A 374 11.07 3.06 6.20
N ALA A 375 12.01 2.25 5.71
CA ALA A 375 11.99 1.84 4.31
C ALA A 375 12.43 0.40 4.08
N LEU A 376 12.02 -0.17 2.94
CA LEU A 376 12.42 -1.50 2.47
C LEU A 376 12.27 -2.58 3.53
N THR A 377 11.04 -2.85 3.96
CA THR A 377 10.81 -4.00 4.84
C THR A 377 10.88 -5.31 4.07
N SER A 378 11.46 -6.31 4.71
CA SER A 378 11.55 -7.69 4.23
C SER A 378 11.05 -8.61 5.36
N PRO A 379 9.74 -8.92 5.39
CA PRO A 379 9.19 -9.84 6.37
C PRO A 379 9.66 -11.27 6.10
N ALA A 380 9.83 -12.04 7.17
CA ALA A 380 10.15 -13.45 7.14
C ALA A 380 9.64 -14.11 8.43
N PHE A 381 9.33 -15.41 8.36
CA PHE A 381 8.72 -16.14 9.46
C PHE A 381 9.55 -17.35 9.83
N TYR A 382 9.69 -17.60 11.13
CA TYR A 382 10.43 -18.74 11.69
C TYR A 382 9.98 -19.00 13.12
N ASP A 383 9.75 -20.26 13.47
CA ASP A 383 9.48 -20.70 14.85
C ASP A 383 10.80 -20.64 15.63
N TYR A 384 11.08 -19.49 16.25
CA TYR A 384 12.40 -19.22 16.83
C TYR A 384 12.53 -19.80 18.24
N ASP A 385 11.44 -19.80 19.01
CA ASP A 385 11.42 -20.31 20.38
C ASP A 385 11.03 -21.80 20.49
N ALA A 386 10.67 -22.42 19.36
CA ALA A 386 10.30 -23.83 19.20
C ALA A 386 9.00 -24.21 19.91
N ASP A 387 8.03 -23.28 20.00
CA ASP A 387 6.72 -23.52 20.60
C ASP A 387 5.66 -24.06 19.60
N GLY A 388 6.01 -24.10 18.31
CA GLY A 388 5.20 -24.65 17.24
C GLY A 388 4.35 -23.62 16.49
N ASP A 389 4.54 -22.34 16.72
CA ASP A 389 3.98 -21.27 15.90
C ASP A 389 5.06 -20.39 15.25
N LEU A 390 4.64 -19.56 14.28
CA LEU A 390 5.58 -18.77 13.47
C LEU A 390 5.71 -17.36 14.03
N ASP A 391 6.93 -16.99 14.41
CA ASP A 391 7.28 -15.61 14.74
C ASP A 391 7.53 -14.75 13.50
N LEU A 392 7.40 -13.44 13.66
CA LEU A 392 7.62 -12.46 12.59
C LEU A 392 8.95 -11.74 12.78
N PHE A 393 9.78 -11.80 11.74
CA PHE A 393 11.02 -11.04 11.60
C PHE A 393 10.87 -10.05 10.45
N ILE A 394 11.31 -8.81 10.65
CA ILE A 394 11.26 -7.78 9.63
C ILE A 394 12.65 -7.16 9.51
N ALA A 395 13.38 -7.49 8.45
CA ALA A 395 14.53 -6.69 8.06
C ALA A 395 14.03 -5.34 7.52
N TYR A 396 14.70 -4.24 7.88
CA TYR A 396 14.29 -2.90 7.48
C TYR A 396 15.50 -2.00 7.22
N THR A 397 15.27 -0.83 6.63
CA THR A 397 16.28 0.23 6.44
C THR A 397 15.81 1.51 7.11
N HIS A 398 16.64 2.06 8.00
CA HIS A 398 16.36 3.27 8.75
C HIS A 398 17.54 4.23 8.75
N LEU A 399 17.33 5.43 9.29
CA LEU A 399 18.28 6.51 9.33
C LEU A 399 18.80 6.70 10.76
N ASN A 400 20.12 6.78 10.94
CA ASN A 400 20.69 7.14 12.24
C ASN A 400 20.88 8.66 12.40
N GLU A 401 21.20 9.10 13.62
CA GLU A 401 21.43 10.52 13.96
C GLU A 401 22.53 11.18 13.13
N ALA A 402 23.48 10.41 12.59
CA ALA A 402 24.55 10.90 11.73
C ALA A 402 24.17 10.90 10.23
N GLU A 403 22.88 10.76 9.93
CA GLU A 403 22.29 10.73 8.59
C GLU A 403 22.83 9.60 7.70
N ASN A 404 23.25 8.46 8.28
CA ASN A 404 23.64 7.28 7.53
C ASN A 404 22.53 6.23 7.55
N LEU A 405 22.22 5.69 6.37
CA LEU A 405 21.32 4.54 6.25
C LEU A 405 21.95 3.31 6.88
N TYR A 406 21.15 2.57 7.64
CA TYR A 406 21.51 1.27 8.20
C TYR A 406 20.32 0.33 8.10
N SER A 407 20.59 -0.97 8.18
CA SER A 407 19.57 -2.00 8.32
C SER A 407 19.68 -2.73 9.64
N ALA A 408 18.53 -3.16 10.16
CA ALA A 408 18.39 -4.03 11.31
C ALA A 408 17.24 -5.02 11.08
N ILE A 409 17.00 -5.91 12.06
CA ILE A 409 15.88 -6.86 12.04
C ILE A 409 15.06 -6.62 13.29
N ALA A 410 13.80 -6.22 13.11
CA ALA A 410 12.81 -6.25 14.18
C ALA A 410 12.29 -7.68 14.35
N TYR A 411 12.15 -8.13 15.59
CA TYR A 411 11.61 -9.44 15.95
C TYR A 411 10.34 -9.26 16.79
N TYR A 412 9.28 -9.88 16.31
CA TYR A 412 7.98 -9.95 16.96
C TYR A 412 7.67 -11.40 17.30
N GLU A 413 7.48 -11.64 18.59
CA GLU A 413 6.99 -12.91 19.10
C GLU A 413 5.52 -13.08 18.72
N ASN A 414 5.14 -14.26 18.25
CA ASN A 414 3.74 -14.63 18.15
C ASN A 414 3.22 -15.10 19.52
N THR A 415 2.65 -14.17 20.28
CA THR A 415 1.99 -14.44 21.57
C THR A 415 0.63 -15.15 21.44
N GLY A 416 0.22 -15.51 20.24
CA GLY A 416 -1.04 -16.15 19.91
C GLY A 416 -0.94 -17.67 19.85
N ASN A 417 -1.16 -18.21 18.66
CA ASN A 417 -0.87 -19.60 18.27
C ASN A 417 -0.79 -19.69 16.75
N ALA A 418 -0.41 -20.87 16.22
CA ALA A 418 -0.28 -21.12 14.78
C ALA A 418 -1.57 -20.90 13.95
N GLU A 419 -2.76 -20.96 14.56
CA GLU A 419 -4.04 -20.77 13.86
C GLU A 419 -4.60 -19.34 14.04
N ASN A 420 -4.18 -18.63 15.09
CA ASN A 420 -4.68 -17.31 15.48
C ASN A 420 -3.50 -16.46 15.97
N PRO A 421 -2.69 -15.93 15.05
CA PRO A 421 -1.47 -15.22 15.39
C PRO A 421 -1.77 -13.89 16.09
N SER A 422 -0.86 -13.47 16.96
CA SER A 422 -0.88 -12.17 17.64
C SER A 422 0.55 -11.75 17.93
N PHE A 423 1.05 -10.73 17.24
CA PHE A 423 2.46 -10.37 17.28
C PHE A 423 2.77 -9.30 18.33
N GLN A 424 3.87 -9.47 19.06
CA GLN A 424 4.36 -8.57 20.10
C GLN A 424 5.82 -8.22 19.81
N LEU A 425 6.14 -6.95 19.61
CA LEU A 425 7.51 -6.51 19.39
C LEU A 425 8.39 -6.85 20.60
N VAL A 426 9.47 -7.59 20.36
CA VAL A 426 10.47 -7.96 21.38
C VAL A 426 11.70 -7.05 21.27
N THR A 427 12.25 -6.90 20.07
CA THR A 427 13.44 -6.07 19.80
C THR A 427 13.44 -5.53 18.38
N ASP A 428 14.04 -4.36 18.18
CA ASP A 428 14.27 -3.71 16.87
C ASP A 428 15.62 -4.12 16.23
N ASN A 429 16.46 -4.89 16.93
CA ASN A 429 17.80 -5.23 16.48
C ASN A 429 18.17 -6.67 16.86
N PHE A 430 17.38 -7.62 16.35
CA PHE A 430 17.59 -9.04 16.52
C PHE A 430 19.03 -9.43 16.14
N LEU A 431 19.64 -10.28 16.98
CA LEU A 431 21.05 -10.69 16.94
C LEU A 431 22.09 -9.56 16.99
N ASN A 432 21.72 -8.30 17.21
CA ASN A 432 22.59 -7.14 16.99
C ASN A 432 23.09 -7.05 15.53
N ILE A 433 22.22 -7.36 14.58
CA ILE A 433 22.54 -7.43 13.15
C ILE A 433 23.04 -6.10 12.57
N ARG A 434 22.66 -4.97 13.17
CA ARG A 434 23.15 -3.63 12.80
C ARG A 434 24.68 -3.55 12.79
N SER A 435 25.36 -4.37 13.59
CA SER A 435 26.82 -4.44 13.64
C SER A 435 27.50 -4.90 12.35
N ILE A 436 26.76 -5.50 11.40
CA ILE A 436 27.29 -5.85 10.07
C ILE A 436 27.50 -4.60 9.19
N GLY A 437 26.77 -3.51 9.45
CA GLY A 437 26.88 -2.26 8.68
C GLY A 437 26.26 -2.33 7.29
N MET A 438 25.20 -3.14 7.11
CA MET A 438 24.44 -3.23 5.86
C MET A 438 23.35 -2.16 5.80
N ALA A 439 22.94 -1.81 4.58
CA ALA A 439 21.68 -1.12 4.27
C ALA A 439 20.88 -1.94 3.23
N ASN A 440 19.59 -1.63 3.02
CA ASN A 440 18.72 -2.28 2.04
C ASN A 440 18.66 -3.81 2.21
N MET A 441 18.53 -4.26 3.47
CA MET A 441 18.64 -5.67 3.81
C MET A 441 17.38 -6.47 3.48
N VAL A 442 17.57 -7.63 2.86
CA VAL A 442 16.56 -8.67 2.64
C VAL A 442 17.02 -9.94 3.36
N MET A 443 16.09 -10.68 3.94
CA MET A 443 16.40 -11.89 4.72
C MET A 443 15.58 -13.10 4.27
N GLN A 444 16.13 -14.30 4.51
CA GLN A 444 15.43 -15.56 4.28
C GLN A 444 15.86 -16.62 5.31
N TRP A 445 14.88 -17.35 5.84
CA TRP A 445 15.09 -18.53 6.67
C TRP A 445 15.02 -19.79 5.82
N LEU A 446 16.05 -20.64 5.88
CA LEU A 446 16.13 -21.90 5.11
C LEU A 446 17.23 -22.79 5.66
N ASP A 447 17.09 -24.12 5.60
CA ASP A 447 18.22 -25.05 5.82
C ASP A 447 19.20 -24.99 4.63
N ILE A 448 20.28 -24.22 4.78
CA ILE A 448 21.23 -23.92 3.69
C ILE A 448 22.26 -25.04 3.57
N ASP A 449 22.74 -25.58 4.70
CA ASP A 449 23.77 -26.62 4.74
C ASP A 449 23.23 -28.06 4.83
N GLN A 450 21.91 -28.24 4.81
CA GLN A 450 21.21 -29.53 4.83
C GLN A 450 21.47 -30.35 6.10
N ASP A 451 21.69 -29.69 7.24
CA ASP A 451 21.85 -30.34 8.53
C ASP A 451 20.53 -30.51 9.32
N GLY A 452 19.44 -29.96 8.78
CA GLY A 452 18.10 -29.98 9.36
C GLY A 452 17.80 -28.82 10.30
N ALA A 453 18.77 -27.97 10.62
CA ALA A 453 18.55 -26.70 11.30
C ALA A 453 18.29 -25.58 10.27
N ILE A 454 17.42 -24.64 10.62
CA ILE A 454 17.14 -23.50 9.75
C ILE A 454 18.21 -22.42 9.96
N ASP A 455 18.84 -22.01 8.86
CA ASP A 455 19.87 -20.97 8.77
C ASP A 455 19.28 -19.63 8.31
N LEU A 456 20.09 -18.58 8.42
CA LEU A 456 19.74 -17.23 8.00
C LEU A 456 20.57 -16.77 6.79
N SER A 457 19.89 -16.44 5.70
CA SER A 457 20.42 -15.76 4.52
C SER A 457 20.15 -14.26 4.62
N LEU A 458 21.17 -13.44 4.33
CA LEU A 458 21.08 -11.99 4.33
C LEU A 458 21.68 -11.40 3.04
N GLN A 459 20.88 -10.65 2.31
CA GLN A 459 21.32 -9.82 1.20
C GLN A 459 21.26 -8.35 1.59
N GLY A 460 22.21 -7.52 1.15
CA GLY A 460 22.12 -6.07 1.30
C GLY A 460 23.37 -5.35 0.82
N THR A 461 23.41 -4.04 1.02
CA THR A 461 24.47 -3.17 0.48
C THR A 461 25.52 -2.84 1.56
N ILE A 462 26.80 -3.02 1.23
CA ILE A 462 27.96 -2.52 1.99
C ILE A 462 28.90 -1.83 1.00
N ASP A 463 29.36 -0.61 1.30
CA ASP A 463 30.27 0.16 0.44
C ASP A 463 29.82 0.22 -1.03
N ASN A 464 28.54 0.55 -1.25
CA ASN A 464 27.89 0.61 -2.58
C ASN A 464 27.91 -0.70 -3.38
N SER A 465 28.16 -1.84 -2.72
CA SER A 465 28.13 -3.14 -3.35
C SER A 465 27.13 -4.06 -2.66
N ASN A 466 26.35 -4.79 -3.45
CA ASN A 466 25.51 -5.84 -2.90
C ASN A 466 26.37 -7.02 -2.40
N ARG A 467 25.96 -7.58 -1.27
CA ARG A 467 26.61 -8.69 -0.56
C ARG A 467 25.53 -9.70 -0.18
N LEU A 468 25.91 -10.98 -0.20
CA LEU A 468 25.11 -12.09 0.29
C LEU A 468 25.92 -12.80 1.38
N PHE A 469 25.34 -12.93 2.56
CA PHE A 469 25.91 -13.63 3.70
C PHE A 469 25.01 -14.78 4.13
N PHE A 470 25.63 -15.90 4.50
CA PHE A 470 24.97 -17.00 5.21
C PHE A 470 25.44 -17.03 6.66
N LEU A 471 24.49 -17.16 7.58
CA LEU A 471 24.71 -17.35 9.01
C LEU A 471 24.12 -18.70 9.39
N TYR A 472 25.00 -19.65 9.70
CA TYR A 472 24.59 -21.00 10.06
C TYR A 472 24.11 -21.10 11.51
N ASN A 473 23.07 -21.88 11.71
CA ASN A 473 22.52 -22.21 13.01
C ASN A 473 23.37 -23.31 13.67
N ASN A 474 23.95 -23.02 14.84
CA ASN A 474 24.77 -23.97 15.58
C ASN A 474 24.05 -24.44 16.85
N GLY A 475 22.93 -25.15 16.66
CA GLY A 475 22.13 -25.70 17.77
C GLY A 475 21.31 -24.66 18.52
N GLY A 476 20.58 -23.81 17.79
CA GLY A 476 19.75 -22.73 18.31
C GLY A 476 20.52 -21.41 18.53
N SER A 477 21.72 -21.28 17.98
CA SER A 477 22.58 -20.10 18.17
C SER A 477 23.19 -19.62 16.86
N PHE A 478 23.09 -18.32 16.62
CA PHE A 478 23.63 -17.63 15.46
C PHE A 478 24.81 -16.74 15.87
N ASN A 479 25.96 -16.89 15.20
CA ASN A 479 27.14 -16.05 15.43
C ASN A 479 27.45 -15.18 14.20
N ILE A 480 27.11 -13.89 14.28
CA ILE A 480 27.35 -12.91 13.20
C ILE A 480 28.83 -12.80 12.79
N SER A 481 29.75 -13.06 13.72
CA SER A 481 31.19 -12.99 13.45
C SER A 481 31.67 -14.12 12.54
N GLU A 482 30.90 -15.20 12.43
CA GLU A 482 31.19 -16.39 11.62
C GLU A 482 30.41 -16.42 10.29
N ARG A 483 29.78 -15.29 9.91
CA ARG A 483 29.06 -15.18 8.63
C ARG A 483 29.95 -15.53 7.43
N GLN A 484 29.41 -16.32 6.50
CA GLN A 484 30.08 -16.67 5.26
C GLN A 484 29.68 -15.71 4.14
N LEU A 485 30.64 -15.05 3.51
CA LEU A 485 30.40 -14.23 2.31
C LEU A 485 30.35 -15.12 1.06
N ILE A 486 29.31 -14.95 0.25
CA ILE A 486 29.15 -15.62 -1.05
C ILE A 486 29.65 -14.69 -2.17
N THR A 487 30.51 -15.19 -3.05
CA THR A 487 31.21 -14.38 -4.08
C THR A 487 31.19 -14.95 -5.49
N ASP A 488 30.70 -16.18 -5.67
CA ASP A 488 30.65 -16.91 -6.93
C ASP A 488 29.35 -16.67 -7.73
N ALA A 489 28.38 -15.94 -7.16
CA ALA A 489 27.23 -15.39 -7.87
C ALA A 489 27.39 -13.88 -8.14
N ALA A 490 27.08 -13.45 -9.37
CA ALA A 490 27.11 -12.03 -9.72
C ALA A 490 25.82 -11.33 -9.26
N ILE A 491 25.90 -10.64 -8.13
CA ILE A 491 24.79 -9.88 -7.54
C ILE A 491 25.05 -8.39 -7.76
N GLY A 492 24.56 -7.88 -8.89
CA GLY A 492 24.70 -6.47 -9.27
C GLY A 492 23.87 -5.52 -8.39
N PHE A 493 24.09 -4.21 -8.56
CA PHE A 493 23.25 -3.20 -7.91
C PHE A 493 21.79 -3.32 -8.37
N GLY A 494 20.86 -3.26 -7.42
CA GLY A 494 19.42 -3.44 -7.68
C GLY A 494 19.01 -4.86 -8.06
N PHE A 495 19.90 -5.87 -7.94
CA PHE A 495 19.52 -7.27 -8.08
C PHE A 495 18.99 -7.80 -6.76
N SER A 496 17.98 -8.67 -6.81
CA SER A 496 17.46 -9.39 -5.66
C SER A 496 17.88 -10.86 -5.71
N VAL A 497 17.94 -11.51 -4.55
CA VAL A 497 18.34 -12.91 -4.41
C VAL A 497 17.26 -13.68 -3.64
N HIS A 498 16.97 -14.89 -4.09
CA HIS A 498 16.13 -15.85 -3.38
C HIS A 498 16.73 -17.26 -3.47
N LEU A 499 16.79 -17.98 -2.35
CA LEU A 499 17.27 -19.37 -2.31
C LEU A 499 16.09 -20.33 -2.38
N ALA A 500 16.16 -21.30 -3.29
CA ALA A 500 15.18 -22.38 -3.34
C ALA A 500 15.75 -23.56 -4.13
N ASP A 501 15.45 -24.79 -3.72
CA ASP A 501 15.62 -25.94 -4.63
C ASP A 501 14.60 -25.85 -5.75
N VAL A 502 15.08 -25.58 -6.96
CA VAL A 502 14.30 -25.51 -8.21
C VAL A 502 14.80 -26.48 -9.28
N THR A 503 15.99 -27.06 -9.08
CA THR A 503 16.56 -28.08 -9.97
C THR A 503 16.22 -29.51 -9.53
N GLY A 504 15.64 -29.69 -8.35
CA GLY A 504 15.39 -30.99 -7.71
C GLY A 504 16.62 -31.57 -7.03
N SER A 505 17.62 -30.73 -6.74
CA SER A 505 18.78 -31.08 -5.94
C SER A 505 18.44 -30.87 -4.45
N THR A 506 19.01 -31.63 -3.52
CA THR A 506 18.73 -31.37 -2.09
C THR A 506 19.35 -30.04 -1.61
N SER A 507 20.23 -29.43 -2.40
CA SER A 507 20.86 -28.14 -2.13
C SER A 507 20.02 -26.98 -2.68
N PRO A 508 19.77 -25.92 -1.90
CA PRO A 508 19.13 -24.72 -2.41
C PRO A 508 19.94 -24.05 -3.53
N ASP A 509 19.27 -23.76 -4.64
CA ASP A 509 19.81 -22.98 -5.76
C ASP A 509 19.61 -21.47 -5.52
N LEU A 510 20.30 -20.64 -6.30
CA LEU A 510 20.18 -19.19 -6.24
C LEU A 510 19.39 -18.65 -7.44
N LEU A 511 18.23 -18.05 -7.15
CA LEU A 511 17.50 -17.22 -8.10
C LEU A 511 17.93 -15.77 -7.93
N VAL A 512 18.33 -15.12 -9.03
CA VAL A 512 18.75 -13.72 -9.03
C VAL A 512 17.86 -12.91 -9.97
N GLY A 513 17.02 -12.07 -9.39
CA GLY A 513 16.18 -11.13 -10.11
C GLY A 513 16.98 -9.89 -10.53
N LYS A 514 17.03 -9.60 -11.83
CA LYS A 514 17.80 -8.47 -12.36
C LYS A 514 17.05 -7.15 -12.18
N SER A 515 17.81 -6.06 -12.06
CA SER A 515 17.28 -4.70 -12.14
C SER A 515 16.60 -4.40 -13.48
N SER A 516 16.96 -5.12 -14.54
CA SER A 516 16.35 -5.06 -15.88
C SER A 516 15.13 -5.99 -16.08
N GLY A 517 14.70 -6.73 -15.05
CA GLY A 517 13.44 -7.48 -15.08
C GLY A 517 13.51 -8.95 -15.52
N GLY A 518 14.71 -9.46 -15.81
CA GLY A 518 14.93 -10.88 -16.10
C GLY A 518 15.35 -11.70 -14.88
N LEU A 519 15.23 -13.02 -14.96
CA LEU A 519 15.57 -13.97 -13.89
C LEU A 519 16.77 -14.83 -14.27
N ILE A 520 17.75 -14.93 -13.36
CA ILE A 520 18.94 -15.79 -13.52
C ILE A 520 18.82 -16.96 -12.54
N LEU A 521 19.20 -18.16 -12.99
CA LEU A 521 19.41 -19.34 -12.14
C LEU A 521 20.89 -19.65 -12.02
N TYR A 522 21.37 -19.69 -10.78
CA TYR A 522 22.63 -20.35 -10.42
C TYR A 522 22.33 -21.64 -9.67
N GLU A 523 22.76 -22.76 -10.23
CA GLU A 523 22.66 -24.07 -9.59
C GLU A 523 23.72 -24.20 -8.50
N ASN A 524 23.33 -24.71 -7.33
CA ASN A 524 24.27 -25.00 -6.25
C ASN A 524 24.88 -26.39 -6.42
N VAL A 525 26.08 -26.45 -6.97
CA VAL A 525 26.85 -27.69 -7.15
C VAL A 525 27.74 -28.03 -5.95
N GLY A 526 27.67 -27.21 -4.89
CA GLY A 526 28.39 -27.42 -3.64
C GLY A 526 27.66 -28.37 -2.67
N SER A 527 28.14 -28.44 -1.43
CA SER A 527 27.53 -29.28 -0.39
C SER A 527 27.84 -28.77 1.01
N GLY A 528 26.87 -28.88 1.93
CA GLY A 528 27.01 -28.40 3.30
C GLY A 528 27.36 -26.91 3.34
N ARG A 529 28.22 -26.53 4.29
CA ARG A 529 28.71 -25.15 4.46
C ARG A 529 29.71 -24.69 3.38
N ASN A 530 29.83 -25.42 2.27
CA ASN A 530 30.64 -25.04 1.10
C ASN A 530 29.75 -24.98 -0.15
N PRO A 531 28.77 -24.05 -0.20
CA PRO A 531 27.98 -23.83 -1.42
C PRO A 531 28.89 -23.42 -2.58
N SER A 532 28.48 -23.77 -3.81
CA SER A 532 29.15 -23.34 -5.02
C SER A 532 28.13 -23.10 -6.13
N PHE A 533 27.96 -21.83 -6.51
CA PHE A 533 26.91 -21.38 -7.43
C PHE A 533 27.45 -21.23 -8.85
N ASN A 534 26.93 -22.04 -9.77
CA ASN A 534 27.24 -21.94 -11.20
C ASN A 534 26.05 -21.37 -11.96
N GLN A 535 26.26 -20.29 -12.72
CA GLN A 535 25.19 -19.76 -13.57
C GLN A 535 24.86 -20.76 -14.69
N VAL A 536 23.65 -21.32 -14.67
CA VAL A 536 23.20 -22.30 -15.67
C VAL A 536 22.15 -21.73 -16.62
N ASN A 537 21.43 -20.68 -16.23
CA ASN A 537 20.47 -20.00 -17.09
C ASN A 537 20.38 -18.49 -16.76
N ASN A 538 20.41 -17.61 -17.78
CA ASN A 538 20.32 -16.15 -17.64
C ASN A 538 18.91 -15.57 -17.91
N GLN A 539 17.97 -16.44 -18.25
CA GLN A 539 16.55 -16.17 -18.54
C GLN A 539 15.72 -17.36 -18.04
N TYR A 540 15.86 -17.69 -16.75
CA TYR A 540 15.18 -18.82 -16.16
C TYR A 540 13.65 -18.66 -16.29
N LEU A 541 12.96 -19.77 -16.58
CA LEU A 541 11.53 -19.81 -16.92
C LEU A 541 11.11 -18.96 -18.14
N GLY A 542 12.05 -18.56 -18.99
CA GLY A 542 11.79 -17.64 -20.10
C GLY A 542 11.62 -16.18 -19.68
N ILE A 543 11.86 -15.84 -18.41
CA ILE A 543 11.74 -14.48 -17.87
C ILE A 543 12.99 -13.68 -18.27
N SER A 544 12.92 -13.05 -19.45
CA SER A 544 13.98 -12.19 -19.99
C SER A 544 13.93 -10.76 -19.44
N ASP A 545 14.89 -9.92 -19.84
CA ASP A 545 14.86 -8.49 -19.53
C ASP A 545 13.63 -7.82 -20.14
N ASP A 546 13.02 -6.90 -19.38
CA ASP A 546 11.82 -6.16 -19.75
C ASP A 546 11.78 -4.83 -18.97
N PHE A 547 11.81 -3.72 -19.71
CA PHE A 547 11.81 -2.37 -19.13
C PHE A 547 10.58 -2.10 -18.26
N PHE A 548 9.42 -2.65 -18.64
CA PHE A 548 8.16 -2.49 -17.91
C PHE A 548 8.07 -3.40 -16.68
N ARG A 549 9.04 -4.30 -16.46
CA ARG A 549 9.12 -5.23 -15.34
C ARG A 549 10.47 -5.12 -14.59
N SER A 550 11.02 -3.92 -14.49
CA SER A 550 12.33 -3.69 -13.88
C SER A 550 12.34 -3.93 -12.36
N ALA A 551 13.52 -4.21 -11.80
CA ALA A 551 13.75 -4.61 -10.40
C ALA A 551 12.92 -5.83 -9.95
N LEU A 552 13.09 -6.94 -10.66
CA LEU A 552 12.39 -8.20 -10.36
C LEU A 552 12.81 -8.73 -8.98
N ASN A 553 11.84 -9.03 -8.13
CA ASN A 553 11.98 -9.84 -6.92
C ASN A 553 11.11 -11.10 -7.07
N VAL A 554 11.60 -12.23 -6.58
CA VAL A 554 10.91 -13.52 -6.68
C VAL A 554 10.91 -14.23 -5.34
N TYR A 555 9.91 -15.06 -5.12
CA TYR A 555 9.79 -15.95 -3.98
C TYR A 555 9.19 -17.28 -4.46
N VAL A 556 9.69 -18.40 -3.94
CA VAL A 556 9.31 -19.75 -4.35
C VAL A 556 8.75 -20.53 -3.18
N ASP A 557 7.52 -21.03 -3.31
CA ASP A 557 6.83 -21.87 -2.32
C ASP A 557 5.69 -22.66 -2.97
N ASP A 558 5.17 -23.68 -2.28
CA ASP A 558 3.99 -24.44 -2.71
C ASP A 558 2.70 -23.66 -2.38
N LEU A 559 2.29 -22.76 -3.28
CA LEU A 559 1.20 -21.81 -3.05
C LEU A 559 -0.19 -22.47 -3.17
N ASN A 560 -0.32 -23.55 -3.94
CA ASN A 560 -1.56 -24.31 -4.13
C ASN A 560 -1.57 -25.65 -3.37
N ASN A 561 -0.57 -25.91 -2.52
CA ASN A 561 -0.45 -27.11 -1.72
C ASN A 561 -0.53 -28.42 -2.56
N ASP A 562 -0.04 -28.41 -3.80
CA ASP A 562 -0.05 -29.55 -4.72
C ASP A 562 1.23 -30.40 -4.66
N GLY A 563 2.20 -29.96 -3.86
CA GLY A 563 3.51 -30.60 -3.67
C GLY A 563 4.58 -30.14 -4.66
N ASN A 564 4.24 -29.33 -5.67
CA ASN A 564 5.20 -28.64 -6.53
C ASN A 564 5.33 -27.18 -6.10
N LYS A 565 6.52 -26.61 -6.26
CA LYS A 565 6.75 -25.22 -5.91
C LYS A 565 6.32 -24.30 -7.05
N ASP A 566 5.63 -23.24 -6.69
CA ASP A 566 5.28 -22.12 -7.54
C ASP A 566 6.27 -20.96 -7.30
N LEU A 567 6.33 -20.01 -8.23
CA LEU A 567 7.08 -18.77 -8.08
C LEU A 567 6.14 -17.58 -8.14
N ILE A 568 6.23 -16.69 -7.16
CA ILE A 568 5.58 -15.37 -7.18
C ILE A 568 6.63 -14.28 -7.36
N ALA A 569 6.29 -13.23 -8.09
CA ALA A 569 7.19 -12.15 -8.43
C ALA A 569 6.55 -10.77 -8.29
N SER A 570 7.36 -9.81 -7.85
CA SER A 570 7.06 -8.38 -7.80
C SER A 570 8.11 -7.58 -8.58
N ASP A 571 7.76 -6.36 -9.00
CA ASP A 571 8.63 -5.46 -9.75
C ASP A 571 8.15 -3.99 -9.69
N LEU A 572 8.78 -3.09 -10.45
CA LEU A 572 8.44 -1.66 -10.50
C LEU A 572 7.14 -1.31 -11.24
N SER A 573 6.47 -2.26 -11.89
CA SER A 573 5.12 -2.03 -12.47
C SER A 573 4.02 -1.96 -11.42
N GLY A 574 4.29 -2.38 -10.18
CA GLY A 574 3.28 -2.53 -9.14
C GLY A 574 2.40 -3.77 -9.27
N ARG A 575 2.61 -4.58 -10.32
CA ARG A 575 1.89 -5.83 -10.53
C ARG A 575 2.64 -7.01 -9.93
N MET A 576 1.88 -7.95 -9.41
CA MET A 576 2.35 -9.25 -8.97
C MET A 576 2.13 -10.28 -10.07
N ARG A 577 3.07 -11.21 -10.26
CA ARG A 577 2.93 -12.31 -11.22
C ARG A 577 3.24 -13.65 -10.58
N ILE A 578 2.61 -14.72 -11.05
CA ILE A 578 2.84 -16.08 -10.57
C ILE A 578 3.22 -16.98 -11.74
N TYR A 579 4.06 -17.98 -11.47
CA TYR A 579 4.46 -19.04 -12.36
C TYR A 579 4.28 -20.39 -11.67
N ASN A 580 3.47 -21.29 -12.23
CA ASN A 580 3.16 -22.58 -11.62
C ASN A 580 4.26 -23.59 -11.90
N ASP A 581 4.49 -24.49 -10.95
CA ASP A 581 5.38 -25.64 -11.10
C ASP A 581 6.72 -25.27 -11.75
N VAL A 582 7.52 -24.56 -10.96
CA VAL A 582 8.84 -24.05 -11.33
C VAL A 582 9.75 -25.16 -11.84
N LYS A 583 9.62 -26.36 -11.27
CA LYS A 583 10.49 -27.50 -11.59
C LYS A 583 10.20 -28.07 -12.98
N ASN A 584 8.92 -28.25 -13.32
CA ASN A 584 8.55 -28.81 -14.62
C ASN A 584 8.48 -27.76 -15.72
N ASN A 585 8.52 -26.47 -15.37
CA ASN A 585 8.44 -25.35 -16.30
C ASN A 585 7.16 -25.44 -17.15
N GLU A 586 6.03 -25.69 -16.47
CA GLU A 586 4.71 -25.90 -17.09
C GLU A 586 3.74 -24.71 -16.86
N GLY A 587 4.17 -23.67 -16.13
CA GLY A 587 3.37 -22.48 -15.83
C GLY A 587 3.43 -21.36 -16.87
N ASP A 588 2.43 -20.48 -16.82
CA ASP A 588 2.42 -19.16 -17.47
C ASP A 588 2.79 -18.08 -16.44
N PHE A 589 3.52 -17.04 -16.85
CA PHE A 589 3.93 -15.94 -15.95
C PHE A 589 2.86 -14.84 -15.91
N ASP A 590 1.74 -15.18 -15.27
CA ASP A 590 0.50 -14.41 -15.32
C ASP A 590 0.35 -13.43 -14.17
N THR A 591 -0.41 -12.37 -14.42
CA THR A 591 -0.67 -11.35 -13.40
C THR A 591 -1.64 -11.86 -12.35
N LEU A 592 -1.24 -11.78 -11.08
CA LEU A 592 -2.08 -12.13 -9.95
C LEU A 592 -3.28 -11.17 -9.87
N GLN A 593 -4.46 -11.75 -9.66
CA GLN A 593 -5.68 -11.02 -9.34
C GLN A 593 -5.95 -11.12 -7.85
N LEU A 594 -6.51 -10.06 -7.28
CA LEU A 594 -6.91 -10.01 -5.87
C LEU A 594 -8.43 -10.07 -5.79
N TYR A 595 -8.96 -10.85 -4.87
CA TYR A 595 -10.38 -10.81 -4.54
C TYR A 595 -10.69 -9.54 -3.77
N ASN A 596 -11.63 -8.75 -4.29
CA ASN A 596 -12.14 -7.57 -3.62
C ASN A 596 -13.52 -7.87 -3.01
N PRO A 597 -13.69 -7.79 -1.68
CA PRO A 597 -14.97 -8.07 -1.02
C PRO A 597 -16.08 -7.09 -1.43
N LEU A 598 -15.73 -5.87 -1.85
CA LEU A 598 -16.68 -4.84 -2.26
C LEU A 598 -17.35 -5.16 -3.60
N SER A 599 -16.60 -5.72 -4.57
CA SER A 599 -17.14 -6.18 -5.86
C SER A 599 -17.58 -7.65 -5.83
N SER A 600 -17.20 -8.41 -4.79
CA SER A 600 -17.37 -9.87 -4.71
C SER A 600 -16.75 -10.58 -5.92
N GLY A 601 -15.58 -10.12 -6.36
CA GLY A 601 -14.90 -10.63 -7.55
C GLY A 601 -13.40 -10.42 -7.53
N PHE A 602 -12.71 -11.09 -8.46
CA PHE A 602 -11.29 -10.92 -8.68
C PHE A 602 -11.03 -9.81 -9.66
N GLU A 603 -10.03 -9.00 -9.34
CA GLU A 603 -9.64 -7.88 -10.17
C GLU A 603 -8.13 -7.69 -10.19
N ALA A 604 -7.69 -7.01 -11.23
CA ALA A 604 -6.35 -6.49 -11.33
C ALA A 604 -6.10 -5.50 -10.19
N PHE A 605 -5.08 -5.74 -9.37
CA PHE A 605 -4.71 -4.86 -8.27
C PHE A 605 -3.31 -4.29 -8.46
N ASP A 606 -3.10 -3.03 -8.07
CA ASP A 606 -1.80 -2.38 -8.00
C ASP A 606 -1.26 -2.52 -6.58
N PHE A 607 -0.26 -3.38 -6.41
CA PHE A 607 0.36 -3.63 -5.12
C PHE A 607 1.38 -2.55 -4.76
N GLY A 608 1.62 -1.54 -5.59
CA GLY A 608 2.72 -0.59 -5.42
C GLY A 608 4.07 -1.19 -5.77
N LYS A 609 5.09 -0.35 -5.87
CA LYS A 609 6.41 -0.71 -6.38
C LYS A 609 7.33 -1.26 -5.29
N ARG A 610 8.34 -2.06 -5.69
CA ARG A 610 9.47 -2.51 -4.83
C ARG A 610 9.04 -3.29 -3.59
N ASN A 611 8.13 -4.25 -3.76
CA ASN A 611 7.70 -5.12 -2.67
C ASN A 611 8.67 -6.29 -2.45
N ILE A 612 8.88 -6.68 -1.19
CA ILE A 612 9.58 -7.92 -0.83
C ILE A 612 8.54 -8.95 -0.40
N LEU A 613 8.67 -10.18 -0.92
CA LEU A 613 7.65 -11.22 -0.78
C LEU A 613 8.12 -12.30 0.19
N THR A 614 7.18 -12.84 0.97
CA THR A 614 7.33 -14.10 1.68
C THR A 614 5.98 -14.80 1.81
N THR A 615 5.98 -16.06 2.18
CA THR A 615 4.76 -16.79 2.54
C THR A 615 4.84 -17.29 3.97
N ALA A 616 3.68 -17.50 4.59
CA ALA A 616 3.59 -18.09 5.92
C ALA A 616 2.25 -18.79 6.13
N ARG A 617 2.29 -19.94 6.82
CA ARG A 617 1.09 -20.65 7.28
C ARG A 617 0.64 -20.05 8.61
N LEU A 618 -0.05 -18.92 8.52
CA LEU A 618 -0.51 -18.11 9.67
C LEU A 618 -1.91 -18.47 10.15
N PHE A 619 -2.62 -19.33 9.43
CA PHE A 619 -4.00 -19.69 9.68
C PHE A 619 -4.21 -21.18 9.45
N ASN A 620 -5.36 -21.68 9.89
CA ASN A 620 -5.80 -23.05 9.61
C ASN A 620 -6.36 -23.21 8.18
N ASP A 621 -5.64 -22.67 7.20
CA ASP A 621 -5.94 -22.80 5.76
C ASP A 621 -5.04 -23.86 5.13
N ASP A 622 -5.54 -24.47 4.05
CA ASP A 622 -4.75 -25.43 3.27
C ASP A 622 -3.58 -24.77 2.54
N TYR A 623 -3.66 -23.46 2.28
CA TYR A 623 -2.67 -22.68 1.53
C TYR A 623 -1.93 -21.68 2.41
N PRO A 624 -0.64 -21.41 2.12
CA PRO A 624 0.10 -20.38 2.83
C PRO A 624 -0.42 -18.98 2.45
N SER A 625 -0.41 -18.06 3.42
CA SER A 625 -0.68 -16.65 3.17
C SER A 625 0.52 -15.98 2.52
N LEU A 626 0.27 -15.01 1.66
CA LEU A 626 1.29 -14.13 1.10
C LEU A 626 1.47 -12.94 2.04
N VAL A 627 2.71 -12.67 2.46
CA VAL A 627 3.07 -11.52 3.27
C VAL A 627 4.06 -10.67 2.51
N MET A 628 3.88 -9.36 2.57
CA MET A 628 4.56 -8.42 1.69
C MET A 628 5.15 -7.26 2.50
N GLY A 629 6.45 -7.08 2.40
CA GLY A 629 7.14 -5.87 2.86
C GLY A 629 7.12 -4.79 1.79
N SER A 630 7.02 -3.53 2.24
CA SER A 630 6.91 -2.35 1.40
C SER A 630 8.19 -1.52 1.40
N ILE A 631 8.43 -0.80 0.30
CA ILE A 631 9.42 0.30 0.26
C ILE A 631 9.09 1.39 1.30
N SER A 632 7.82 1.49 1.69
CA SER A 632 7.29 2.46 2.65
C SER A 632 7.40 2.02 4.11
N GLY A 633 8.19 0.99 4.41
CA GLY A 633 8.53 0.67 5.79
C GLY A 633 7.52 -0.18 6.56
N GLY A 634 6.36 -0.50 5.98
CA GLY A 634 5.37 -1.40 6.61
C GLY A 634 5.16 -2.74 5.91
N VAL A 635 4.22 -3.53 6.42
CA VAL A 635 3.93 -4.90 5.95
C VAL A 635 2.45 -5.06 5.61
N ARG A 636 2.11 -5.92 4.65
CA ARG A 636 0.74 -6.31 4.29
C ARG A 636 0.58 -7.83 4.27
N VAL A 637 -0.61 -8.32 4.57
CA VAL A 637 -0.95 -9.75 4.55
C VAL A 637 -2.11 -10.01 3.60
N PHE A 638 -1.96 -11.05 2.79
CA PHE A 638 -2.97 -11.55 1.87
C PHE A 638 -3.20 -13.04 2.15
N ARG A 639 -4.41 -13.37 2.62
CA ARG A 639 -4.81 -14.73 2.94
C ARG A 639 -5.18 -15.47 1.65
N ASN A 640 -4.66 -16.68 1.48
CA ASN A 640 -4.96 -17.55 0.33
C ASN A 640 -5.98 -18.63 0.73
N ILE A 641 -7.16 -18.66 0.12
CA ILE A 641 -8.27 -19.54 0.55
C ILE A 641 -8.97 -20.27 -0.60
N GLU A 642 -9.33 -21.54 -0.41
CA GLU A 642 -9.91 -22.38 -1.48
C GLU A 642 -11.20 -21.82 -2.07
N GLU A 643 -12.09 -21.34 -1.19
CA GLU A 643 -13.33 -20.68 -1.58
C GLU A 643 -13.44 -19.36 -0.81
N PHE A 644 -13.62 -18.26 -1.54
CA PHE A 644 -14.01 -17.01 -0.92
C PHE A 644 -15.40 -17.14 -0.32
N PRO A 645 -15.61 -16.66 0.92
CA PRO A 645 -16.97 -16.52 1.42
C PRO A 645 -17.72 -15.61 0.46
N VAL A 646 -18.78 -16.14 -0.15
CA VAL A 646 -19.74 -15.34 -0.92
C VAL A 646 -20.19 -14.23 0.01
N SER A 647 -19.93 -12.97 -0.37
CA SER A 647 -20.26 -11.77 0.37
C SER A 647 -21.58 -11.92 1.14
N GLU A 648 -21.48 -12.04 2.47
CA GLU A 648 -22.61 -11.94 3.38
C GLU A 648 -22.99 -10.45 3.55
N THR A 649 -23.35 -9.78 2.45
CA THR A 649 -23.94 -8.44 2.48
C THR A 649 -25.43 -8.45 2.82
N ALA A 650 -25.88 -9.41 3.63
CA ALA A 650 -27.25 -9.44 4.10
C ALA A 650 -27.27 -9.91 5.56
N ASP A 651 -27.49 -8.97 6.49
CA ASP A 651 -27.86 -9.16 7.90
C ASP A 651 -27.53 -10.56 8.44
N GLU A 652 -26.40 -10.72 9.14
CA GLU A 652 -25.89 -11.99 9.69
C GLU A 652 -27.04 -12.97 10.00
N LYS A 653 -27.20 -14.00 9.18
CA LYS A 653 -28.37 -14.90 9.25
C LYS A 653 -28.20 -15.88 10.40
N ILE A 654 -28.68 -15.49 11.58
CA ILE A 654 -28.69 -16.35 12.75
C ILE A 654 -29.67 -17.50 12.49
N PHE A 655 -29.14 -18.73 12.49
CA PHE A 655 -29.92 -19.98 12.47
C PHE A 655 -29.21 -21.03 13.32
N ILE A 656 -29.74 -21.26 14.52
CA ILE A 656 -29.17 -22.15 15.54
C ILE A 656 -30.16 -23.29 15.78
N VAL A 657 -29.65 -24.53 15.79
CA VAL A 657 -30.45 -25.74 16.07
C VAL A 657 -29.82 -26.49 17.24
N TYR A 658 -30.56 -26.66 18.34
CA TYR A 658 -30.04 -27.23 19.58
C TYR A 658 -31.10 -28.02 20.37
N PRO A 659 -30.74 -28.99 21.23
CA PRO A 659 -29.38 -29.50 21.42
C PRO A 659 -28.93 -30.34 20.21
N ASN A 660 -27.63 -30.29 19.92
CA ASN A 660 -27.01 -31.14 18.90
C ASN A 660 -25.67 -31.67 19.44
N PRO A 661 -25.52 -32.98 19.70
CA PRO A 661 -26.49 -34.05 19.46
C PRO A 661 -27.75 -33.98 20.33
N SER A 662 -28.90 -34.46 19.82
CA SER A 662 -30.15 -34.59 20.59
C SER A 662 -30.44 -36.04 20.96
N ALA A 663 -30.55 -36.32 22.26
CA ALA A 663 -30.88 -37.66 22.78
C ALA A 663 -32.39 -37.93 22.87
N SER A 664 -33.22 -36.89 22.87
CA SER A 664 -34.68 -37.02 22.92
C SER A 664 -35.32 -36.95 21.53
N GLY A 665 -34.55 -36.59 20.50
CA GLY A 665 -35.05 -36.25 19.18
C GLY A 665 -35.80 -34.91 19.12
N ILE A 666 -35.87 -34.16 20.23
CA ILE A 666 -36.47 -32.83 20.26
C ILE A 666 -35.38 -31.80 19.95
N LEU A 667 -35.66 -30.88 19.02
CA LEU A 667 -34.77 -29.79 18.62
C LEU A 667 -35.48 -28.45 18.80
N ASN A 668 -34.75 -27.42 19.20
CA ASN A 668 -35.17 -26.03 19.23
C ASN A 668 -34.41 -25.26 18.17
N ILE A 669 -35.12 -24.34 17.53
CA ILE A 669 -34.61 -23.47 16.47
C ILE A 669 -34.70 -22.03 16.95
N THR A 670 -33.58 -21.31 16.88
CA THR A 670 -33.51 -19.86 17.10
C THR A 670 -32.97 -19.19 15.85
N ASN A 671 -33.60 -18.08 15.46
CA ASN A 671 -33.30 -17.34 14.24
C ASN A 671 -33.63 -15.85 14.38
N ASN A 672 -32.96 -14.98 13.63
CA ASN A 672 -33.18 -13.53 13.67
C ASN A 672 -34.14 -13.01 12.58
N GLN A 673 -34.55 -13.83 11.62
CA GLN A 673 -35.48 -13.48 10.54
C GLN A 673 -36.55 -14.56 10.32
N ASN A 674 -37.67 -14.23 9.66
CA ASN A 674 -38.69 -15.24 9.34
C ASN A 674 -38.13 -16.27 8.35
N ILE A 675 -38.20 -17.56 8.69
CA ILE A 675 -37.65 -18.65 7.89
C ILE A 675 -38.66 -19.77 7.64
N SER A 676 -38.38 -20.59 6.63
CA SER A 676 -39.04 -21.86 6.38
C SER A 676 -38.05 -23.01 6.55
N VAL A 677 -38.32 -23.91 7.49
CA VAL A 677 -37.43 -25.00 7.89
C VAL A 677 -37.84 -26.33 7.24
N SER A 678 -36.85 -27.12 6.86
CA SER A 678 -36.97 -28.48 6.34
C SER A 678 -35.99 -29.41 7.04
N VAL A 679 -36.29 -30.70 7.09
CA VAL A 679 -35.41 -31.75 7.64
C VAL A 679 -35.22 -32.82 6.59
N THR A 680 -33.98 -33.21 6.33
CA THR A 680 -33.59 -34.23 5.34
C THR A 680 -32.67 -35.25 6.00
N SER A 681 -32.81 -36.54 5.70
CA SER A 681 -31.87 -37.57 6.14
C SER A 681 -30.58 -37.57 5.32
N ALA A 682 -29.54 -38.26 5.81
CA ALA A 682 -28.22 -38.32 5.17
C ALA A 682 -28.22 -38.88 3.73
N ASP A 683 -29.22 -39.69 3.37
CA ASP A 683 -29.43 -40.24 2.02
C ASP A 683 -30.25 -39.31 1.09
N GLY A 684 -30.53 -38.07 1.52
CA GLY A 684 -31.24 -37.07 0.74
C GLY A 684 -32.77 -37.16 0.78
N LYS A 685 -33.35 -38.08 1.56
CA LYS A 685 -34.81 -38.18 1.72
C LYS A 685 -35.34 -37.05 2.61
N ARG A 686 -36.33 -36.31 2.09
CA ARG A 686 -37.00 -35.24 2.85
C ARG A 686 -37.94 -35.83 3.90
N ILE A 687 -37.74 -35.44 5.15
CA ILE A 687 -38.49 -35.90 6.33
C ILE A 687 -39.58 -34.89 6.71
N LEU A 688 -39.21 -33.61 6.83
CA LEU A 688 -40.13 -32.48 7.08
C LEU A 688 -39.84 -31.38 6.06
N ASN A 689 -40.87 -30.62 5.68
CA ASN A 689 -40.72 -29.56 4.71
C ASN A 689 -41.59 -28.35 5.05
N ASN A 690 -41.06 -27.16 4.78
CA ASN A 690 -41.75 -25.87 4.87
C ASN A 690 -42.37 -25.52 6.23
N ILE A 691 -41.71 -25.84 7.34
CA ILE A 691 -42.13 -25.40 8.68
C ILE A 691 -41.80 -23.92 8.83
N PHE A 692 -42.81 -23.07 8.88
CA PHE A 692 -42.59 -21.65 9.12
C PHE A 692 -42.13 -21.40 10.57
N VAL A 693 -41.09 -20.58 10.75
CA VAL A 693 -40.56 -20.15 12.05
C VAL A 693 -40.39 -18.63 12.03
N SER A 694 -40.96 -17.96 13.03
CA SER A 694 -40.89 -16.51 13.15
C SER A 694 -39.54 -16.03 13.69
N ALA A 695 -39.13 -14.82 13.29
CA ALA A 695 -37.95 -14.16 13.84
C ALA A 695 -37.99 -14.05 15.37
N ASN A 696 -36.85 -14.28 16.03
CA ASN A 696 -36.62 -14.10 17.46
C ASN A 696 -37.61 -14.84 18.40
N GLN A 697 -38.20 -15.93 17.91
CA GLN A 697 -39.10 -16.79 18.68
C GLN A 697 -38.62 -18.24 18.57
N PRO A 698 -38.07 -18.83 19.64
CA PRO A 698 -37.61 -20.20 19.60
C PRO A 698 -38.75 -21.17 19.25
N GLN A 699 -38.54 -22.02 18.25
CA GLN A 699 -39.52 -23.02 17.83
C GLN A 699 -39.00 -24.44 18.00
N THR A 700 -39.83 -25.29 18.59
CA THR A 700 -39.49 -26.70 18.80
C THR A 700 -39.96 -27.56 17.62
N ILE A 701 -39.08 -28.44 17.15
CA ILE A 701 -39.37 -29.53 16.20
C ILE A 701 -39.17 -30.87 16.91
N ASP A 702 -40.17 -31.73 16.84
CA ASP A 702 -40.12 -33.08 17.39
C ASP A 702 -39.73 -34.10 16.31
N LEU A 703 -38.51 -34.65 16.42
CA LEU A 703 -37.97 -35.72 15.59
C LEU A 703 -37.78 -37.02 16.40
N SER A 704 -38.42 -37.16 17.56
CA SER A 704 -38.27 -38.33 18.47
C SER A 704 -38.64 -39.67 17.85
N THR A 705 -39.36 -39.66 16.73
CA THR A 705 -39.77 -40.87 15.99
C THR A 705 -38.75 -41.31 14.93
N LEU A 706 -37.69 -40.53 14.70
CA LEU A 706 -36.65 -40.86 13.72
C LEU A 706 -35.60 -41.80 14.34
N ALA A 707 -35.01 -42.65 13.50
CA ALA A 707 -33.91 -43.51 13.93
C ALA A 707 -32.66 -42.69 14.27
N SER A 708 -31.85 -43.19 15.21
CA SER A 708 -30.55 -42.62 15.54
C SER A 708 -29.70 -42.48 14.28
N GLY A 709 -29.14 -41.29 14.04
CA GLY A 709 -28.41 -41.02 12.82
C GLY A 709 -28.20 -39.54 12.53
N LEU A 710 -27.64 -39.29 11.35
CA LEU A 710 -27.33 -37.97 10.86
C LEU A 710 -28.49 -37.39 10.01
N TYR A 711 -28.91 -36.18 10.36
CA TYR A 711 -29.93 -35.41 9.65
C TYR A 711 -29.43 -33.99 9.34
N PHE A 712 -30.03 -33.37 8.34
CA PHE A 712 -29.78 -31.99 7.93
C PHE A 712 -31.03 -31.17 8.15
N VAL A 713 -30.93 -30.12 8.96
CA VAL A 713 -32.01 -29.15 9.18
C VAL A 713 -31.68 -27.90 8.37
N GLY A 714 -32.47 -27.61 7.35
CA GLY A 714 -32.26 -26.50 6.43
C GLY A 714 -33.30 -25.40 6.60
N ALA A 715 -32.87 -24.15 6.76
CA ALA A 715 -33.70 -22.95 6.74
C ALA A 715 -33.64 -22.27 5.37
N ARG A 716 -34.78 -21.78 4.91
CA ARG A 716 -34.91 -20.89 3.75
C ARG A 716 -35.45 -19.54 4.23
N PHE A 717 -34.72 -18.47 3.95
CA PHE A 717 -35.07 -17.10 4.32
C PHE A 717 -35.98 -16.47 3.25
N SER A 718 -36.61 -15.34 3.58
CA SER A 718 -37.52 -14.62 2.68
C SER A 718 -36.84 -14.09 1.41
N ASP A 719 -35.53 -13.80 1.49
CA ASP A 719 -34.71 -13.39 0.35
C ASP A 719 -34.30 -14.56 -0.57
N GLY A 720 -34.69 -15.80 -0.22
CA GLY A 720 -34.40 -17.01 -0.99
C GLY A 720 -33.12 -17.73 -0.59
N SER A 721 -32.27 -17.13 0.24
CA SER A 721 -31.04 -17.75 0.75
C SER A 721 -31.34 -18.94 1.67
N ARG A 722 -30.34 -19.82 1.87
CA ARG A 722 -30.48 -21.05 2.64
C ARG A 722 -29.32 -21.27 3.59
N VAL A 723 -29.62 -21.72 4.80
CA VAL A 723 -28.62 -22.13 5.80
C VAL A 723 -28.95 -23.54 6.25
N VAL A 724 -27.94 -24.41 6.37
CA VAL A 724 -28.12 -25.82 6.78
C VAL A 724 -27.30 -26.12 8.03
N ARG A 725 -27.89 -26.86 8.98
CA ARG A 725 -27.21 -27.38 10.17
C ARG A 725 -27.25 -28.91 10.17
N LYS A 726 -26.08 -29.49 10.41
CA LYS A 726 -25.89 -30.93 10.62
C LYS A 726 -26.37 -31.30 12.03
N VAL A 727 -27.34 -32.20 12.19
CA VAL A 727 -27.87 -32.61 13.50
C VAL A 727 -27.78 -34.11 13.70
N ILE A 728 -27.29 -34.53 14.87
CA ILE A 728 -27.19 -35.94 15.27
C ILE A 728 -28.33 -36.27 16.23
N ILE A 729 -29.18 -37.24 15.87
CA ILE A 729 -30.19 -37.83 16.76
C ILE A 729 -29.58 -39.12 17.34
N LYS A 730 -29.58 -39.28 18.66
CA LYS A 730 -28.99 -40.45 19.34
C LYS A 730 -30.00 -41.55 19.61
#